data_AF-R7HS32-F1
#
_entry.id   AF-R7HS32-F1
#
_cell.length_a   1.000
_cell.length_b   1.000
_cell.length_c   1.000
_cell.angle_alpha   90.00
_cell.angle_beta   90.00
_cell.angle_gamma   90.00
#
_symmetry.space_group_name_H-M   'P 1'
#
loop_
_entity.id
_entity.type
_entity.pdbx_description
1 polymer ?
#
loop_
_entity_poly.entity_id
_entity_poly.type
_entity_poly.pdbx_seq_one_letter_code
_entity_poly.pdbx_strand_id
1 'polypeptide(L)'
;MGMKRCYGWMLAMVLLLIILNLPVVTAYAATEQQSGEYVYTERNDGTVEITEYKGHTTANLKIPSTLDGKKVTAIGETVFMRRDELKTVTVPDGVQTIGSFAFAYCYNLKSVSLPNGLKDIARGAFNNCNMLTEPQIPETVTHVGSDAFTESGYDVAANYKNNTLYLNGWMIGASDKLTNVDSFQVAEGTVGLADDAFPSTNLTTLQLPASLCYIGEGAFINCSELKTVQLAANNTALAVQDNVLYNADKTCLYLYPRGKKESVYTAPSTLTTVAPYAFYCNDMIQSVSLPNSVTHIGNHAFASCSELVSAPLPTGLTSIGDCCFMYCYHLQNVTLPTGVTELPESVFQGCSELTEMILPVGLKSIGASAFYGCEKITAFTIPDTVNTIGDMAFKDCQALEQVKLPSTLKVIPAQAFDSCETLKSITLPSTLIKIEFGAFQDSGLKSVYIPDGVTEVEESAFKYSQLQSARLPEGLTAIRAHAFDGLPLEQVNIPSTVKVIELGAFSGAHFSTIKLPSGLQEIYPEAFSYCRQMTSITIPDGVTRLEESTFEECSALTSVQLPKNLKRIESFGFRQCRSLASITIPEGVTYMGSSVFDSCTALTSVQFPSTLKVMGDTVFYECKSLTNVILPDGLEQMGNLVFAYTTITDVSCPSELKKVGYNPFDQTPFAAAQTSQGIYWGDWIIGYENCEGNSVETVYIKDGTRHIADHVFAPTMAQGHNNYYMKYINLPESLESIGEGALAYNSFTTITIPKNVKVIDDYAFSNCHDLKKVTLSEGLLSLGEIVFTGCGNLTSINLPSTLQHIGSNAFIGTSIIEKQSGQEIQYVDKWVVASSGGGNLNIANGTVGICDYAFFNCTVGQITVPVSIKYMGNQCMGYKQSGDTISPYSGFKMVCYTNSAAHVYAKKYGVNYTLICNHQYETVTNKATISNDGQTYKKCATCGDVTDKTVIAKVSNITLSKNSYTHNGKVQKPAVIVKDSKGKMLENGTDYTVIYPNGMENVDQYTVKVILDGSNYSGSKSLTYNINPKGTIVSKVTAAKSGFKVIWRKQDKQTTGYEVQYSASSNFKKRNKTVLARKNSITSKSISKLIAKKKYYVRVRTYKIIKVNGENAKLYSNWSKAKSVTTKK
;
A
#
# COMPACT_ATOMS: atom_id res chain seq x y z
N MET A 1 0.57 -0.84 -16.13
CA MET A 1 1.33 -0.35 -14.97
C MET A 1 2.66 -1.12 -14.79
N GLY A 2 3.47 -1.26 -15.85
CA GLY A 2 4.72 -2.05 -15.83
C GLY A 2 5.91 -1.20 -16.28
N MET A 3 6.61 -0.57 -15.32
CA MET A 3 7.94 0.04 -15.48
C MET A 3 8.40 0.66 -14.14
N LYS A 4 8.40 -0.09 -13.02
CA LYS A 4 9.03 0.33 -11.76
C LYS A 4 9.41 -0.87 -10.87
N ARG A 5 10.35 -1.73 -11.30
CA ARG A 5 10.96 -2.75 -10.41
C ARG A 5 12.44 -3.10 -10.66
N CYS A 6 13.25 -2.22 -11.27
CA CYS A 6 14.70 -2.49 -11.47
C CYS A 6 15.66 -1.77 -10.52
N TYR A 7 15.19 -1.12 -9.44
CA TYR A 7 16.09 -0.42 -8.49
C TYR A 7 16.17 -1.06 -7.10
N GLY A 8 15.61 -2.27 -6.91
CA GLY A 8 15.57 -2.95 -5.61
C GLY A 8 16.77 -3.85 -5.29
N TRP A 9 17.63 -4.18 -6.26
CA TRP A 9 18.59 -5.28 -6.12
C TRP A 9 20.04 -4.85 -5.86
N MET A 10 20.41 -3.59 -6.09
CA MET A 10 21.79 -3.12 -5.85
C MET A 10 22.12 -2.84 -4.37
N LEU A 11 21.12 -2.71 -3.49
CA LEU A 11 21.33 -2.35 -2.08
C LEU A 11 21.47 -3.54 -1.12
N ALA A 12 21.16 -4.76 -1.57
CA ALA A 12 21.22 -5.96 -0.71
C ALA A 12 22.60 -6.65 -0.70
N MET A 13 23.43 -6.44 -1.74
CA MET A 13 24.76 -7.05 -1.84
C MET A 13 25.83 -6.39 -0.94
N VAL A 14 25.60 -5.15 -0.52
CA VAL A 14 26.60 -4.35 0.23
C VAL A 14 26.68 -4.72 1.71
N LEU A 15 25.68 -5.44 2.25
CA LEU A 15 25.59 -5.68 3.70
C LEU A 15 26.11 -7.04 4.21
N LEU A 16 26.64 -7.93 3.34
CA LEU A 16 27.05 -9.28 3.77
C LEU A 16 28.55 -9.61 3.66
N LEU A 17 29.40 -8.67 3.22
CA LEU A 17 30.86 -8.90 3.09
C LEU A 17 31.69 -8.46 4.30
N ILE A 18 31.05 -8.10 5.41
CA ILE A 18 31.74 -7.85 6.68
C ILE A 18 31.90 -9.20 7.41
N ILE A 19 33.15 -9.59 7.67
CA ILE A 19 33.63 -10.72 8.50
C ILE A 19 34.13 -11.94 7.69
N LEU A 20 35.38 -11.90 7.20
CA LEU A 20 36.49 -12.85 7.51
C LEU A 20 37.71 -12.60 6.59
N ASN A 21 38.80 -12.12 7.18
CA ASN A 21 40.10 -11.85 6.57
C ASN A 21 40.87 -13.13 6.20
N LEU A 22 41.16 -13.39 4.91
CA LEU A 22 42.38 -14.10 4.41
C LEU A 22 42.64 -13.77 2.92
N PRO A 23 43.91 -13.78 2.44
CA PRO A 23 44.29 -13.14 1.18
C PRO A 23 44.20 -14.09 -0.03
N VAL A 24 43.54 -13.65 -1.10
CA VAL A 24 43.55 -14.32 -2.42
C VAL A 24 43.83 -13.25 -3.48
N VAL A 25 44.74 -13.56 -4.40
CA VAL A 25 45.04 -12.76 -5.59
C VAL A 25 43.99 -13.09 -6.66
N THR A 26 42.93 -12.30 -6.73
CA THR A 26 41.95 -12.27 -7.83
C THR A 26 42.14 -10.99 -8.63
N ALA A 27 41.86 -11.01 -9.93
CA ALA A 27 41.57 -9.77 -10.66
C ALA A 27 40.45 -9.05 -9.90
N TYR A 28 40.79 -7.90 -9.32
CA TYR A 28 39.88 -7.13 -8.50
C TYR A 28 38.77 -6.59 -9.41
N ALA A 29 37.51 -6.86 -9.08
CA ALA A 29 36.49 -5.84 -9.31
C ALA A 29 37.01 -4.60 -8.57
N ALA A 30 37.40 -3.55 -9.31
CA ALA A 30 38.02 -2.38 -8.73
C ALA A 30 37.02 -1.81 -7.69
N THR A 31 37.36 -1.93 -6.41
CA THR A 31 36.49 -1.46 -5.33
C THR A 31 36.35 0.05 -5.46
N GLU A 32 35.13 0.51 -5.76
CA GLU A 32 34.81 1.92 -5.83
C GLU A 32 35.09 2.61 -4.48
N GLN A 33 35.83 3.71 -4.54
CA GLN A 33 36.19 4.57 -3.41
C GLN A 33 35.46 5.90 -3.57
N GLN A 34 35.17 6.59 -2.47
CA GLN A 34 34.51 7.90 -2.50
C GLN A 34 35.36 8.94 -1.76
N SER A 35 35.69 10.03 -2.45
CA SER A 35 36.37 11.21 -1.91
C SER A 35 35.49 12.44 -2.12
N GLY A 36 34.78 12.85 -1.07
CA GLY A 36 33.83 13.96 -1.14
C GLY A 36 32.66 13.63 -2.08
N GLU A 37 32.51 14.43 -3.13
CA GLU A 37 31.45 14.32 -4.14
C GLU A 37 31.78 13.36 -5.29
N TYR A 38 33.00 12.82 -5.34
CA TYR A 38 33.49 11.95 -6.43
C TYR A 38 33.59 10.51 -5.95
N VAL A 39 33.07 9.58 -6.76
CA VAL A 39 33.37 8.16 -6.68
C VAL A 39 34.40 7.83 -7.74
N TYR A 40 35.38 6.99 -7.41
CA TYR A 40 36.50 6.68 -8.28
C TYR A 40 37.01 5.26 -8.05
N THR A 41 37.72 4.72 -9.04
CA THR A 41 38.45 3.47 -8.96
C THR A 41 39.95 3.73 -9.12
N GLU A 42 40.77 2.92 -8.45
CA GLU A 42 42.22 2.97 -8.59
C GLU A 42 42.66 2.09 -9.77
N ARG A 43 43.45 2.67 -10.67
CA ARG A 43 44.02 2.00 -11.84
C ARG A 43 45.30 1.25 -11.44
N ASN A 44 45.71 0.28 -12.26
CA ASN A 44 46.88 -0.58 -11.98
C ASN A 44 48.20 0.16 -11.79
N ASP A 45 48.30 1.41 -12.26
CA ASP A 45 49.47 2.28 -12.13
C ASP A 45 49.43 3.18 -10.87
N GLY A 46 48.43 2.99 -9.99
CA GLY A 46 48.23 3.78 -8.76
C GLY A 46 47.56 5.14 -8.98
N THR A 47 47.07 5.42 -10.20
CA THR A 47 46.29 6.62 -10.52
C THR A 47 44.79 6.35 -10.38
N VAL A 48 43.93 7.37 -10.53
CA VAL A 48 42.48 7.21 -10.34
C VAL A 48 41.67 7.60 -11.57
N GLU A 49 40.60 6.84 -11.78
CA GLU A 49 39.51 7.12 -12.72
C GLU A 49 38.26 7.51 -11.94
N ILE A 50 37.67 8.65 -12.26
CA ILE A 50 36.39 9.06 -11.66
C ILE A 50 35.28 8.24 -12.31
N THR A 51 34.50 7.50 -11.53
CA THR A 51 33.41 6.64 -12.05
C THR A 51 32.02 7.23 -11.78
N GLU A 52 31.86 8.12 -10.79
CA GLU A 52 30.59 8.79 -10.51
C GLU A 52 30.80 10.17 -9.89
N TYR A 53 29.86 11.09 -10.12
CA TYR A 53 29.79 12.38 -9.41
C TYR A 53 28.45 12.55 -8.70
N LYS A 54 28.49 12.57 -7.38
CA LYS A 54 27.35 12.67 -6.44
C LYS A 54 27.08 14.11 -5.96
N GLY A 55 27.93 15.07 -6.33
CA GLY A 55 27.82 16.46 -5.91
C GLY A 55 26.67 17.21 -6.59
N HIS A 56 26.27 18.34 -5.99
CA HIS A 56 25.38 19.28 -6.69
C HIS A 56 26.21 20.08 -7.70
N THR A 57 25.79 20.11 -8.96
CA THR A 57 26.57 20.79 -9.99
C THR A 57 26.49 22.30 -9.85
N THR A 58 27.65 22.95 -9.80
CA THR A 58 27.72 24.41 -9.85
C THR A 58 27.90 24.87 -11.28
N ALA A 59 27.61 26.15 -11.58
CA ALA A 59 27.80 26.68 -12.93
C ALA A 59 29.25 26.55 -13.46
N ASN A 60 30.25 26.43 -12.58
CA ASN A 60 31.66 26.32 -12.96
C ASN A 60 32.29 25.13 -12.24
N LEU A 61 32.41 23.98 -12.91
CA LEU A 61 32.98 22.77 -12.35
C LEU A 61 34.50 22.73 -12.54
N LYS A 62 35.23 22.49 -11.46
CA LYS A 62 36.68 22.24 -11.48
C LYS A 62 36.93 20.83 -10.97
N ILE A 63 37.36 19.94 -11.86
CA ILE A 63 37.66 18.56 -11.50
C ILE A 63 38.99 18.54 -10.72
N PRO A 64 39.07 17.88 -9.55
CA PRO A 64 40.26 17.88 -8.74
C PRO A 64 41.41 17.14 -9.44
N SER A 65 42.64 17.64 -9.32
CA SER A 65 43.84 16.96 -9.83
C SER A 65 44.22 15.72 -9.03
N THR A 66 43.70 15.60 -7.81
CA THR A 66 43.92 14.45 -6.92
C THR A 66 42.68 14.10 -6.10
N LEU A 67 42.42 12.81 -5.89
CA LEU A 67 41.42 12.29 -4.94
C LEU A 67 42.15 11.42 -3.91
N ASP A 68 41.94 11.69 -2.62
CA ASP A 68 42.67 11.05 -1.50
C ASP A 68 44.20 10.98 -1.69
N GLY A 69 44.80 12.03 -2.26
CA GLY A 69 46.22 12.12 -2.54
C GLY A 69 46.72 11.38 -3.78
N LYS A 70 45.85 10.63 -4.48
CA LYS A 70 46.14 9.94 -5.75
C LYS A 70 45.82 10.82 -6.95
N LYS A 71 46.62 10.75 -8.01
CA LYS A 71 46.48 11.59 -9.22
C LYS A 71 45.30 11.13 -10.07
N VAL A 72 44.42 12.07 -10.44
CA VAL A 72 43.32 11.82 -11.39
C VAL A 72 43.87 11.81 -12.81
N THR A 73 43.67 10.69 -13.51
CA THR A 73 44.17 10.46 -14.88
C THR A 73 43.07 10.11 -15.87
N ALA A 74 41.87 9.77 -15.42
CA ALA A 74 40.75 9.44 -16.29
C ALA A 74 39.42 9.96 -15.72
N ILE A 75 38.51 10.33 -16.63
CA ILE A 75 37.10 10.57 -16.33
C ILE A 75 36.33 9.43 -16.98
N GLY A 76 35.59 8.66 -16.20
CA GLY A 76 34.84 7.50 -16.67
C GLY A 76 33.60 7.85 -17.47
N GLU A 77 32.89 6.81 -17.89
CA GLU A 77 31.67 6.90 -18.68
C GLU A 77 30.52 7.58 -17.92
N THR A 78 29.75 8.45 -18.59
CA THR A 78 28.54 9.13 -18.09
C THR A 78 28.64 9.96 -16.80
N VAL A 79 29.85 10.14 -16.24
CA VAL A 79 30.10 10.73 -14.90
C VAL A 79 29.36 12.06 -14.67
N PHE A 80 29.33 12.95 -15.66
CA PHE A 80 28.68 14.26 -15.61
C PHE A 80 27.54 14.40 -16.64
N MET A 81 26.96 13.29 -17.10
CA MET A 81 25.87 13.31 -18.07
C MET A 81 24.63 14.06 -17.50
N ARG A 82 23.95 14.84 -18.36
CA ARG A 82 22.71 15.61 -18.03
C ARG A 82 22.86 16.57 -16.85
N ARG A 83 23.98 17.29 -16.80
CA ARG A 83 24.23 18.33 -15.78
C ARG A 83 24.00 19.73 -16.34
N ASP A 84 22.74 20.06 -16.57
CA ASP A 84 22.31 21.33 -17.21
C ASP A 84 22.71 22.60 -16.47
N GLU A 85 23.13 22.51 -15.21
CA GLU A 85 23.64 23.65 -14.46
C GLU A 85 25.04 24.07 -14.91
N LEU A 86 25.83 23.15 -15.49
CA LEU A 86 27.20 23.39 -15.93
C LEU A 86 27.25 24.42 -17.05
N LYS A 87 28.10 25.44 -16.86
CA LYS A 87 28.43 26.44 -17.89
C LYS A 87 29.89 26.39 -18.29
N THR A 88 30.79 26.08 -17.35
CA THR A 88 32.22 25.88 -17.65
C THR A 88 32.75 24.65 -16.92
N VAL A 89 33.67 23.93 -17.55
CA VAL A 89 34.39 22.79 -16.96
C VAL A 89 35.90 22.99 -17.10
N THR A 90 36.64 22.79 -16.02
CA THR A 90 38.11 22.72 -16.03
C THR A 90 38.56 21.31 -15.71
N VAL A 91 39.21 20.64 -16.67
CA VAL A 91 39.81 19.31 -16.52
C VAL A 91 41.29 19.48 -16.16
N PRO A 92 41.81 18.83 -15.11
CA PRO A 92 43.18 19.04 -14.64
C PRO A 92 44.22 18.37 -15.55
N ASP A 93 45.44 18.92 -15.58
CA ASP A 93 46.59 18.48 -16.42
C ASP A 93 46.98 16.99 -16.30
N GLY A 94 46.55 16.33 -15.23
CA GLY A 94 46.80 14.91 -15.02
C GLY A 94 45.96 13.97 -15.88
N VAL A 95 44.82 14.45 -16.39
CA VAL A 95 43.84 13.63 -17.11
C VAL A 95 44.30 13.35 -18.55
N GLN A 96 44.29 12.07 -18.90
CA GLN A 96 44.70 11.52 -20.18
C GLN A 96 43.50 11.02 -21.00
N THR A 97 42.40 10.62 -20.36
CA THR A 97 41.21 10.10 -21.05
C THR A 97 39.91 10.72 -20.53
N ILE A 98 38.96 10.94 -21.44
CA ILE A 98 37.57 11.30 -21.14
C ILE A 98 36.68 10.20 -21.73
N GLY A 99 35.94 9.53 -20.86
CA GLY A 99 35.12 8.37 -21.18
C GLY A 99 33.84 8.70 -21.94
N SER A 100 33.19 7.64 -22.42
CA SER A 100 32.00 7.74 -23.26
C SER A 100 30.91 8.55 -22.56
N PHE A 101 30.28 9.47 -23.29
CA PHE A 101 29.18 10.30 -22.79
C PHE A 101 29.47 11.08 -21.49
N ALA A 102 30.74 11.27 -21.10
CA ALA A 102 31.12 11.82 -19.79
C ALA A 102 30.45 13.17 -19.48
N PHE A 103 30.24 14.04 -20.46
CA PHE A 103 29.56 15.33 -20.35
C PHE A 103 28.35 15.45 -21.28
N ALA A 104 27.80 14.33 -21.77
CA ALA A 104 26.69 14.36 -22.72
C ALA A 104 25.45 15.05 -22.13
N TYR A 105 24.69 15.73 -22.97
CA TYR A 105 23.47 16.47 -22.60
C TYR A 105 23.66 17.55 -21.53
N CYS A 106 24.85 18.15 -21.42
CA CYS A 106 25.04 19.35 -20.61
C CYS A 106 24.66 20.59 -21.43
N TYR A 107 23.36 20.86 -21.58
CA TYR A 107 22.86 21.81 -22.58
C TYR A 107 23.43 23.23 -22.44
N ASN A 108 23.72 23.67 -21.22
CA ASN A 108 24.22 25.02 -20.94
C ASN A 108 25.76 25.13 -20.90
N LEU A 109 26.50 24.04 -21.16
CA LEU A 109 27.96 24.04 -21.14
C LEU A 109 28.50 24.91 -22.29
N LYS A 110 29.19 26.00 -21.95
CA LYS A 110 29.71 26.99 -22.92
C LYS A 110 31.17 26.76 -23.28
N SER A 111 31.97 26.31 -22.31
CA SER A 111 33.39 26.06 -22.53
C SER A 111 33.92 24.93 -21.66
N VAL A 112 34.87 24.19 -22.22
CA VAL A 112 35.64 23.17 -21.52
C VAL A 112 37.13 23.46 -21.71
N SER A 113 37.88 23.48 -20.62
CA SER A 113 39.34 23.57 -20.64
C SER A 113 39.91 22.16 -20.55
N LEU A 114 40.40 21.65 -21.69
CA LEU A 114 41.03 20.34 -21.81
C LEU A 114 42.54 20.42 -21.58
N PRO A 115 43.15 19.43 -20.90
CA PRO A 115 44.56 19.49 -20.55
C PRO A 115 45.47 19.13 -21.73
N ASN A 116 46.68 19.70 -21.76
CA ASN A 116 47.70 19.41 -22.77
C ASN A 116 48.27 17.98 -22.67
N GLY A 117 47.88 17.19 -21.67
CA GLY A 117 48.23 15.78 -21.54
C GLY A 117 47.18 14.82 -22.11
N LEU A 118 46.03 15.34 -22.58
CA LEU A 118 44.90 14.54 -23.02
C LEU A 118 45.27 13.72 -24.27
N LYS A 119 44.90 12.44 -24.27
CA LYS A 119 45.14 11.47 -25.34
C LYS A 119 43.86 11.02 -26.02
N ASP A 120 42.79 10.88 -25.24
CA ASP A 120 41.54 10.27 -25.69
C ASP A 120 40.31 11.09 -25.26
N ILE A 121 39.43 11.31 -26.24
CA ILE A 121 38.07 11.82 -26.05
C ILE A 121 37.13 10.76 -26.62
N ALA A 122 36.51 9.95 -25.78
CA ALA A 122 35.71 8.81 -26.21
C ALA A 122 34.34 9.21 -26.79
N ARG A 123 33.61 8.19 -27.26
CA ARG A 123 32.31 8.31 -27.93
C ARG A 123 31.35 9.24 -27.17
N GLY A 124 30.81 10.24 -27.87
CA GLY A 124 29.76 11.11 -27.35
C GLY A 124 30.15 11.95 -26.12
N ALA A 125 31.44 12.09 -25.79
CA ALA A 125 31.89 12.76 -24.56
C ALA A 125 31.26 14.14 -24.31
N PHE A 126 31.03 14.94 -25.36
CA PHE A 126 30.36 16.24 -25.33
C PHE A 126 29.12 16.30 -26.25
N ASN A 127 28.50 15.15 -26.52
CA ASN A 127 27.29 15.07 -27.33
C ASN A 127 26.17 15.93 -26.72
N ASN A 128 25.36 16.59 -27.54
CA ASN A 128 24.23 17.41 -27.08
C ASN A 128 24.62 18.61 -26.15
N CYS A 129 25.88 19.05 -26.17
CA CYS A 129 26.30 20.27 -25.45
C CYS A 129 26.00 21.53 -26.29
N ASN A 130 24.72 21.88 -26.45
CA ASN A 130 24.27 22.87 -27.46
C ASN A 130 24.87 24.28 -27.30
N MET A 131 25.34 24.66 -26.11
CA MET A 131 26.00 25.96 -25.89
C MET A 131 27.53 25.94 -26.10
N LEU A 132 28.14 24.78 -26.36
CA LEU A 132 29.58 24.62 -26.54
C LEU A 132 29.97 24.98 -27.98
N THR A 133 30.19 26.27 -28.23
CA THR A 133 30.38 26.81 -29.61
C THR A 133 31.82 26.82 -30.09
N GLU A 134 32.80 26.71 -29.21
CA GLU A 134 34.24 26.76 -29.55
C GLU A 134 35.06 25.75 -28.72
N PRO A 135 34.71 24.44 -28.77
CA PRO A 135 35.53 23.41 -28.13
C PRO A 135 36.97 23.44 -28.68
N GLN A 136 37.94 22.97 -27.90
CA GLN A 136 39.33 22.82 -28.34
C GLN A 136 39.76 21.39 -28.14
N ILE A 137 40.29 20.75 -29.19
CA ILE A 137 40.98 19.46 -29.09
C ILE A 137 42.49 19.74 -28.98
N PRO A 138 43.15 19.40 -27.85
CA PRO A 138 44.59 19.57 -27.69
C PRO A 138 45.39 18.79 -28.74
N GLU A 139 46.55 19.30 -29.16
CA GLU A 139 47.43 18.65 -30.16
C GLU A 139 47.95 17.27 -29.71
N THR A 140 47.90 16.97 -28.41
CA THR A 140 48.33 15.68 -27.86
C THR A 140 47.31 14.56 -28.01
N VAL A 141 46.07 14.88 -28.39
CA VAL A 141 44.99 13.92 -28.59
C VAL A 141 45.29 13.06 -29.80
N THR A 142 45.17 11.75 -29.63
CA THR A 142 45.45 10.73 -30.65
C THR A 142 44.21 9.91 -31.00
N HIS A 143 43.10 10.09 -30.30
CA HIS A 143 41.83 9.42 -30.53
C HIS A 143 40.65 10.35 -30.21
N VAL A 144 39.64 10.35 -31.09
CA VAL A 144 38.38 11.07 -30.94
C VAL A 144 37.25 10.12 -31.32
N GLY A 145 36.42 9.76 -30.35
CA GLY A 145 35.35 8.81 -30.52
C GLY A 145 34.17 9.35 -31.32
N SER A 146 33.29 8.45 -31.75
CA SER A 146 32.15 8.81 -32.58
C SER A 146 31.21 9.74 -31.84
N ASP A 147 30.65 10.69 -32.56
CA ASP A 147 29.74 11.69 -32.00
C ASP A 147 30.25 12.52 -30.81
N ALA A 148 31.57 12.54 -30.56
CA ALA A 148 32.16 13.21 -29.40
C ALA A 148 31.71 14.67 -29.24
N PHE A 149 31.41 15.36 -30.34
CA PHE A 149 30.91 16.74 -30.37
C PHE A 149 29.63 16.92 -31.19
N THR A 150 28.92 15.84 -31.55
CA THR A 150 27.66 15.91 -32.31
C THR A 150 26.59 16.64 -31.51
N GLU A 151 25.78 17.47 -32.18
CA GLU A 151 24.78 18.36 -31.59
C GLU A 151 25.33 19.36 -30.54
N SER A 152 26.64 19.59 -30.52
CA SER A 152 27.23 20.70 -29.77
C SER A 152 26.93 22.04 -30.44
N GLY A 153 27.17 23.15 -29.73
CA GLY A 153 27.07 24.49 -30.33
C GLY A 153 28.03 24.74 -31.49
N TYR A 154 29.05 23.88 -31.66
CA TYR A 154 29.98 23.89 -32.79
C TYR A 154 29.45 23.10 -34.00
N ASP A 155 28.60 22.11 -33.78
CA ASP A 155 27.97 21.29 -34.82
C ASP A 155 26.80 22.04 -35.47
N VAL A 156 27.16 23.05 -36.27
CA VAL A 156 26.21 23.90 -36.99
C VAL A 156 26.58 23.96 -38.46
N ALA A 157 25.58 24.13 -39.33
CA ALA A 157 25.75 24.12 -40.79
C ALA A 157 26.84 25.08 -41.31
N ALA A 158 27.12 26.18 -40.60
CA ALA A 158 28.16 27.14 -40.97
C ALA A 158 29.60 26.59 -40.84
N ASN A 159 29.82 25.58 -40.00
CA ASN A 159 31.13 24.99 -39.75
C ASN A 159 31.42 23.78 -40.67
N TYR A 160 30.41 23.27 -41.37
CA TYR A 160 30.60 22.23 -42.38
C TYR A 160 31.25 22.82 -43.63
N LYS A 161 32.39 22.24 -44.03
CA LYS A 161 33.08 22.53 -45.28
C LYS A 161 33.16 21.26 -46.10
N ASN A 162 32.73 21.32 -47.36
CA ASN A 162 32.62 20.17 -48.24
C ASN A 162 31.89 18.98 -47.59
N ASN A 163 30.77 19.27 -46.91
CA ASN A 163 29.93 18.28 -46.20
C ASN A 163 30.61 17.59 -45.02
N THR A 164 31.76 18.08 -44.56
CA THR A 164 32.52 17.54 -43.41
C THR A 164 32.75 18.61 -42.35
N LEU A 165 32.70 18.21 -41.08
CA LEU A 165 32.96 19.04 -39.92
C LEU A 165 34.37 18.77 -39.40
N TYR A 166 35.20 19.82 -39.38
CA TYR A 166 36.56 19.75 -38.85
C TYR A 166 36.68 20.55 -37.56
N LEU A 167 37.41 20.02 -36.58
CA LEU A 167 37.72 20.69 -35.32
C LEU A 167 39.18 20.47 -34.95
N ASN A 168 39.97 21.56 -34.86
CA ASN A 168 41.42 21.52 -34.56
C ASN A 168 42.20 20.46 -35.37
N GLY A 169 41.86 20.28 -36.66
CA GLY A 169 42.49 19.31 -37.55
C GLY A 169 41.89 17.90 -37.52
N TRP A 170 40.92 17.61 -36.65
CA TRP A 170 40.18 16.35 -36.67
C TRP A 170 38.95 16.45 -37.56
N MET A 171 38.72 15.43 -38.41
CA MET A 171 37.42 15.24 -39.06
C MET A 171 36.50 14.51 -38.07
N ILE A 172 35.55 15.25 -37.50
CA ILE A 172 34.71 14.79 -36.36
C ILE A 172 33.25 14.54 -36.74
N GLY A 173 32.87 14.83 -37.97
CA GLY A 173 31.50 14.63 -38.44
C GLY A 173 31.35 14.88 -39.93
N ALA A 174 30.24 14.40 -40.48
CA ALA A 174 29.88 14.57 -41.88
C ALA A 174 28.35 14.74 -42.01
N SER A 175 27.92 15.59 -42.93
CA SER A 175 26.49 15.81 -43.19
C SER A 175 25.91 14.67 -44.05
N ASP A 176 24.59 14.50 -44.03
CA ASP A 176 23.85 13.53 -44.86
C ASP A 176 24.19 13.59 -46.36
N LYS A 177 24.66 14.73 -46.86
CA LYS A 177 25.07 14.90 -48.26
C LYS A 177 26.30 14.09 -48.64
N LEU A 178 27.13 13.69 -47.66
CA LEU A 178 28.29 12.84 -47.89
C LEU A 178 27.89 11.37 -48.10
N THR A 179 26.64 10.98 -47.82
CA THR A 179 26.21 9.56 -47.92
C THR A 179 26.31 8.97 -49.32
N ASN A 180 26.21 9.79 -50.38
CA ASN A 180 26.12 9.36 -51.79
C ASN A 180 27.26 9.86 -52.68
N VAL A 181 28.49 9.90 -52.19
CA VAL A 181 29.67 10.23 -53.01
C VAL A 181 30.42 8.97 -53.41
N ASP A 182 30.96 8.93 -54.63
CA ASP A 182 31.75 7.80 -55.15
C ASP A 182 33.26 7.96 -54.93
N SER A 183 33.74 9.20 -54.76
CA SER A 183 35.12 9.55 -54.46
C SER A 183 35.18 10.72 -53.46
N PHE A 184 36.13 10.68 -52.53
CA PHE A 184 36.32 11.74 -51.54
C PHE A 184 37.80 12.04 -51.27
N GLN A 185 38.11 13.32 -51.11
CA GLN A 185 39.44 13.81 -50.74
C GLN A 185 39.39 14.48 -49.36
N VAL A 186 40.11 13.90 -48.40
CA VAL A 186 40.25 14.47 -47.06
C VAL A 186 41.12 15.73 -47.15
N ALA A 187 40.71 16.80 -46.47
CA ALA A 187 41.35 18.10 -46.58
C ALA A 187 42.79 18.11 -46.03
N GLU A 188 43.70 18.81 -46.70
CA GLU A 188 45.06 19.04 -46.17
C GLU A 188 44.99 19.85 -44.86
N GLY A 189 45.84 19.50 -43.89
CA GLY A 189 45.78 20.00 -42.51
C GLY A 189 44.93 19.14 -41.56
N THR A 190 44.26 18.09 -42.08
CA THR A 190 43.62 17.07 -41.25
C THR A 190 44.69 16.20 -40.58
N VAL A 191 44.69 16.12 -39.25
CA VAL A 191 45.63 15.34 -38.44
C VAL A 191 45.03 14.01 -37.96
N GLY A 192 43.70 13.92 -37.87
CA GLY A 192 43.02 12.69 -37.43
C GLY A 192 41.61 12.55 -38.01
N LEU A 193 41.16 11.31 -38.16
CA LEU A 193 39.78 10.95 -38.44
C LEU A 193 39.16 10.42 -37.14
N ALA A 194 38.00 10.95 -36.73
CA ALA A 194 37.27 10.39 -35.59
C ALA A 194 36.69 9.00 -35.91
N ASP A 195 36.21 8.29 -34.90
CA ASP A 195 35.46 7.06 -35.12
C ASP A 195 34.21 7.34 -35.96
N ASP A 196 33.83 6.38 -36.80
CA ASP A 196 32.69 6.48 -37.72
C ASP A 196 32.71 7.73 -38.64
N ALA A 197 33.88 8.35 -38.86
CA ALA A 197 34.01 9.63 -39.58
C ALA A 197 33.36 9.66 -40.97
N PHE A 198 33.25 8.52 -41.66
CA PHE A 198 32.64 8.42 -42.98
C PHE A 198 31.27 7.74 -42.96
N PRO A 199 30.18 8.46 -43.28
CA PRO A 199 28.83 7.92 -43.35
C PRO A 199 28.45 7.37 -44.74
N SER A 200 29.35 7.43 -45.75
CA SER A 200 29.01 7.08 -47.14
C SER A 200 29.07 5.59 -47.41
N THR A 201 27.99 5.03 -47.96
CA THR A 201 27.91 3.64 -48.43
C THR A 201 28.38 3.43 -49.87
N ASN A 202 28.41 4.50 -50.67
CA ASN A 202 28.75 4.46 -52.09
C ASN A 202 30.20 4.83 -52.41
N LEU A 203 30.99 5.21 -51.41
CA LEU A 203 32.38 5.65 -51.59
C LEU A 203 33.24 4.51 -52.12
N THR A 204 33.81 4.67 -53.33
CA THR A 204 34.69 3.68 -53.98
C THR A 204 36.18 4.04 -53.89
N THR A 205 36.50 5.34 -53.82
CA THR A 205 37.88 5.86 -53.82
C THR A 205 38.07 6.92 -52.74
N LEU A 206 39.11 6.79 -51.93
CA LEU A 206 39.45 7.74 -50.86
C LEU A 206 40.88 8.28 -51.05
N GLN A 207 41.05 9.59 -50.94
CA GLN A 207 42.34 10.28 -50.99
C GLN A 207 42.67 10.90 -49.62
N LEU A 208 43.80 10.47 -49.04
CA LEU A 208 44.28 10.88 -47.73
C LEU A 208 45.44 11.89 -47.84
N PRO A 209 45.43 12.99 -47.05
CA PRO A 209 46.39 14.08 -47.13
C PRO A 209 47.74 13.73 -46.49
N ALA A 210 48.73 14.61 -46.68
CA ALA A 210 50.06 14.44 -46.10
C ALA A 210 50.09 14.62 -44.58
N SER A 211 49.19 15.46 -44.06
CA SER A 211 49.08 15.81 -42.65
C SER A 211 48.45 14.73 -41.74
N LEU A 212 47.78 13.71 -42.32
CA LEU A 212 46.98 12.76 -41.55
C LEU A 212 47.86 11.79 -40.75
N CYS A 213 47.62 11.71 -39.45
CA CYS A 213 48.41 10.91 -38.51
C CYS A 213 47.59 9.81 -37.81
N TYR A 214 46.32 10.08 -37.49
CA TYR A 214 45.49 9.20 -36.65
C TYR A 214 44.23 8.74 -37.39
N ILE A 215 43.85 7.49 -37.18
CA ILE A 215 42.65 6.85 -37.73
C ILE A 215 41.82 6.35 -36.54
N GLY A 216 40.61 6.89 -36.38
CA GLY A 216 39.64 6.42 -35.39
C GLY A 216 39.12 5.02 -35.67
N GLU A 217 38.61 4.37 -34.64
CA GLU A 217 38.00 3.05 -34.73
C GLU A 217 36.78 3.10 -35.65
N GLY A 218 36.68 2.15 -36.59
CA GLY A 218 35.52 2.12 -37.49
C GLY A 218 35.34 3.38 -38.35
N ALA A 219 36.37 4.24 -38.52
CA ALA A 219 36.27 5.47 -39.32
C ALA A 219 35.67 5.25 -40.72
N PHE A 220 35.79 4.03 -41.25
CA PHE A 220 35.31 3.60 -42.57
C PHE A 220 34.19 2.54 -42.53
N ILE A 221 33.53 2.32 -41.37
CA ILE A 221 32.60 1.21 -41.15
C ILE A 221 31.44 1.19 -42.17
N ASN A 222 30.96 2.37 -42.58
CA ASN A 222 29.86 2.49 -43.53
C ASN A 222 30.31 2.43 -45.00
N CYS A 223 31.61 2.47 -45.29
CA CYS A 223 32.16 2.55 -46.65
C CYS A 223 32.14 1.20 -47.38
N SER A 224 30.95 0.66 -47.62
CA SER A 224 30.75 -0.68 -48.18
C SER A 224 31.34 -0.90 -49.58
N GLU A 225 31.39 0.14 -50.41
CA GLU A 225 31.90 0.06 -51.78
C GLU A 225 33.39 0.42 -51.94
N LEU A 226 34.08 0.75 -50.83
CA LEU A 226 35.44 1.29 -50.87
C LEU A 226 36.42 0.25 -51.39
N LYS A 227 37.12 0.60 -52.47
CA LYS A 227 38.06 -0.28 -53.20
C LYS A 227 39.47 0.28 -53.20
N THR A 228 39.59 1.59 -53.34
CA THR A 228 40.86 2.27 -53.58
C THR A 228 41.11 3.29 -52.47
N VAL A 229 42.26 3.17 -51.82
CA VAL A 229 42.77 4.17 -50.86
C VAL A 229 44.06 4.73 -51.44
N GLN A 230 44.16 6.05 -51.54
CA GLN A 230 45.34 6.76 -52.05
C GLN A 230 45.90 7.65 -50.95
N LEU A 231 47.22 7.69 -50.83
CA LEU A 231 47.93 8.46 -49.81
C LEU A 231 48.85 9.49 -50.48
N ALA A 232 48.84 10.73 -49.99
CA ALA A 232 49.76 11.76 -50.44
C ALA A 232 51.24 11.34 -50.23
N ALA A 233 52.10 11.65 -51.22
CA ALA A 233 53.46 11.10 -51.33
C ALA A 233 54.42 11.42 -50.16
N ASN A 234 54.10 12.43 -49.35
CA ASN A 234 54.91 12.93 -48.25
C ASN A 234 54.30 12.67 -46.86
N ASN A 235 53.28 11.80 -46.75
CA ASN A 235 52.78 11.36 -45.45
C ASN A 235 53.83 10.47 -44.75
N THR A 236 54.18 10.80 -43.51
CA THR A 236 55.19 10.07 -42.72
C THR A 236 54.61 9.16 -41.63
N ALA A 237 53.28 9.18 -41.43
CA ALA A 237 52.60 8.46 -40.36
C ALA A 237 51.86 7.22 -40.86
N LEU A 238 51.42 7.21 -42.12
CA LEU A 238 50.61 6.16 -42.73
C LEU A 238 51.32 5.55 -43.95
N ALA A 239 50.90 4.35 -44.33
CA ALA A 239 51.32 3.70 -45.56
C ALA A 239 50.12 3.02 -46.23
N VAL A 240 50.10 3.01 -47.57
CA VAL A 240 49.15 2.21 -48.34
C VAL A 240 49.91 1.19 -49.17
N GLN A 241 49.50 -0.07 -49.10
CA GLN A 241 50.01 -1.14 -49.96
C GLN A 241 48.84 -1.97 -50.47
N ASP A 242 48.74 -2.16 -51.79
CA ASP A 242 47.68 -2.95 -52.45
C ASP A 242 46.26 -2.50 -52.06
N ASN A 243 46.10 -1.17 -51.91
CA ASN A 243 44.90 -0.47 -51.41
C ASN A 243 44.53 -0.74 -49.94
N VAL A 244 45.39 -1.40 -49.16
CA VAL A 244 45.23 -1.63 -47.72
C VAL A 244 45.96 -0.53 -46.95
N LEU A 245 45.33 0.01 -45.92
CA LEU A 245 45.86 1.11 -45.10
C LEU A 245 46.55 0.59 -43.84
N TYR A 246 47.75 1.10 -43.59
CA TYR A 246 48.59 0.79 -42.42
C TYR A 246 49.16 2.07 -41.81
N ASN A 247 49.82 1.93 -40.66
CA ASN A 247 50.81 2.90 -40.22
C ASN A 247 52.10 2.84 -41.07
N ALA A 248 52.97 3.85 -40.94
CA ALA A 248 54.13 4.05 -41.80
C ALA A 248 55.08 2.84 -41.89
N ASP A 249 55.31 2.14 -40.78
CA ASP A 249 56.19 0.96 -40.70
C ASP A 249 55.45 -0.37 -40.95
N LYS A 250 54.14 -0.32 -41.23
CA LYS A 250 53.26 -1.47 -41.47
C LYS A 250 53.24 -2.47 -40.31
N THR A 251 53.33 -1.97 -39.08
CA THR A 251 53.14 -2.76 -37.86
C THR A 251 51.66 -2.79 -37.42
N CYS A 252 50.83 -1.86 -37.89
CA CYS A 252 49.38 -1.81 -37.64
C CYS A 252 48.59 -1.70 -38.94
N LEU A 253 47.61 -2.59 -39.15
CA LEU A 253 46.66 -2.56 -40.26
C LEU A 253 45.38 -1.86 -39.79
N TYR A 254 45.04 -0.74 -40.42
CA TYR A 254 43.85 0.08 -40.07
C TYR A 254 42.62 -0.27 -40.91
N LEU A 255 42.79 -0.58 -42.19
CA LEU A 255 41.66 -0.85 -43.09
C LEU A 255 42.07 -1.80 -44.22
N TYR A 256 41.32 -2.91 -44.33
CA TYR A 256 41.16 -3.67 -45.56
C TYR A 256 39.81 -3.27 -46.20
N PRO A 257 39.81 -2.54 -47.34
CA PRO A 257 38.57 -2.01 -47.89
C PRO A 257 37.52 -3.08 -48.24
N ARG A 258 36.28 -2.91 -47.77
CA ARG A 258 35.17 -3.86 -47.96
C ARG A 258 34.83 -4.14 -49.43
N GLY A 259 35.00 -3.15 -50.31
CA GLY A 259 34.72 -3.27 -51.74
C GLY A 259 35.78 -4.06 -52.54
N LYS A 260 36.93 -4.41 -51.95
CA LYS A 260 37.93 -5.31 -52.55
C LYS A 260 37.30 -6.67 -52.86
N LYS A 261 37.73 -7.31 -53.96
CA LYS A 261 37.10 -8.54 -54.50
C LYS A 261 37.97 -9.79 -54.36
N GLU A 262 39.16 -9.64 -53.80
CA GLU A 262 40.08 -10.73 -53.51
C GLU A 262 39.55 -11.58 -52.35
N SER A 263 39.53 -12.90 -52.54
CA SER A 263 39.08 -13.87 -51.52
C SER A 263 40.20 -14.32 -50.58
N VAL A 264 41.45 -13.97 -50.86
CA VAL A 264 42.61 -14.31 -50.03
C VAL A 264 43.49 -13.09 -49.82
N TYR A 265 43.95 -12.89 -48.59
CA TYR A 265 44.88 -11.81 -48.23
C TYR A 265 46.04 -12.34 -47.38
N THR A 266 47.25 -11.87 -47.67
CA THR A 266 48.47 -12.18 -46.90
C THR A 266 49.07 -10.88 -46.37
N ALA A 267 49.17 -10.75 -45.05
CA ALA A 267 49.71 -9.57 -44.41
C ALA A 267 51.24 -9.49 -44.49
N PRO A 268 51.83 -8.28 -44.47
CA PRO A 268 53.28 -8.11 -44.44
C PRO A 268 53.88 -8.65 -43.13
N SER A 269 55.09 -9.20 -43.18
CA SER A 269 55.76 -9.82 -42.02
C SER A 269 56.10 -8.85 -40.87
N THR A 270 55.96 -7.55 -41.09
CA THR A 270 56.14 -6.50 -40.08
C THR A 270 54.92 -6.32 -39.19
N LEU A 271 53.76 -6.87 -39.56
CA LEU A 271 52.50 -6.61 -38.88
C LEU A 271 52.52 -7.19 -37.45
N THR A 272 52.16 -6.37 -36.46
CA THR A 272 52.03 -6.74 -35.05
C THR A 272 50.62 -6.57 -34.52
N THR A 273 49.80 -5.73 -35.15
CA THR A 273 48.45 -5.36 -34.70
C THR A 273 47.47 -5.29 -35.86
N VAL A 274 46.29 -5.89 -35.69
CA VAL A 274 45.11 -5.65 -36.54
C VAL A 274 44.17 -4.73 -35.78
N ALA A 275 43.91 -3.53 -36.29
CA ALA A 275 43.08 -2.53 -35.60
C ALA A 275 41.60 -2.97 -35.54
N PRO A 276 40.79 -2.37 -34.62
CA PRO A 276 39.35 -2.55 -34.62
C PRO A 276 38.72 -2.26 -35.99
N TYR A 277 37.71 -3.05 -36.35
CA TYR A 277 36.96 -2.96 -37.62
C TYR A 277 37.79 -3.13 -38.92
N ALA A 278 39.05 -3.56 -38.85
CA ALA A 278 39.95 -3.61 -40.00
C ALA A 278 39.42 -4.38 -41.23
N PHE A 279 38.69 -5.48 -41.03
CA PHE A 279 38.05 -6.29 -42.07
C PHE A 279 36.51 -6.32 -41.93
N TYR A 280 35.93 -5.42 -41.13
CA TYR A 280 34.50 -5.44 -40.80
C TYR A 280 33.58 -5.55 -42.04
N CYS A 281 32.57 -6.42 -41.94
CA CYS A 281 31.62 -6.73 -43.00
C CYS A 281 32.26 -7.12 -44.36
N ASN A 282 33.49 -7.67 -44.36
CA ASN A 282 34.09 -8.11 -45.61
C ASN A 282 33.42 -9.41 -46.12
N ASP A 283 32.46 -9.26 -47.03
CA ASP A 283 31.66 -10.36 -47.59
C ASP A 283 32.35 -11.11 -48.75
N MET A 284 33.66 -10.93 -48.94
CA MET A 284 34.42 -11.57 -50.02
C MET A 284 35.60 -12.40 -49.50
N ILE A 285 36.17 -12.03 -48.36
CA ILE A 285 37.38 -12.65 -47.84
C ILE A 285 37.08 -14.03 -47.26
N GLN A 286 37.74 -15.05 -47.80
CA GLN A 286 37.61 -16.45 -47.37
C GLN A 286 38.78 -16.89 -46.50
N SER A 287 39.97 -16.30 -46.71
CA SER A 287 41.18 -16.63 -45.94
C SER A 287 42.09 -15.42 -45.76
N VAL A 288 42.58 -15.25 -44.53
CA VAL A 288 43.56 -14.23 -44.15
C VAL A 288 44.77 -14.91 -43.51
N SER A 289 45.96 -14.62 -44.02
CA SER A 289 47.23 -15.10 -43.46
C SER A 289 47.92 -13.98 -42.70
N LEU A 290 47.99 -14.09 -41.37
CA LEU A 290 48.69 -13.15 -40.48
C LEU A 290 50.05 -13.72 -40.05
N PRO A 291 51.12 -12.90 -39.97
CA PRO A 291 52.41 -13.35 -39.49
C PRO A 291 52.41 -13.58 -37.97
N ASN A 292 53.32 -14.44 -37.49
CA ASN A 292 53.48 -14.73 -36.05
C ASN A 292 53.92 -13.54 -35.19
N SER A 293 54.32 -12.42 -35.80
CA SER A 293 54.59 -11.16 -35.11
C SER A 293 53.33 -10.46 -34.61
N VAL A 294 52.14 -10.85 -35.11
CA VAL A 294 50.87 -10.31 -34.63
C VAL A 294 50.60 -10.81 -33.21
N THR A 295 50.44 -9.85 -32.31
CA THR A 295 50.19 -10.06 -30.87
C THR A 295 48.79 -9.60 -30.46
N HIS A 296 48.16 -8.71 -31.23
CA HIS A 296 46.87 -8.10 -30.91
C HIS A 296 45.93 -8.03 -32.13
N ILE A 297 44.68 -8.43 -31.96
CA ILE A 297 43.58 -8.24 -32.92
C ILE A 297 42.45 -7.48 -32.21
N GLY A 298 42.05 -6.33 -32.75
CA GLY A 298 41.10 -5.41 -32.12
C GLY A 298 39.62 -5.83 -32.21
N ASN A 299 38.78 -5.04 -31.55
CA ASN A 299 37.33 -5.25 -31.50
C ASN A 299 36.70 -5.24 -32.90
N HIS A 300 35.75 -6.14 -33.15
CA HIS A 300 35.07 -6.27 -34.44
C HIS A 300 35.98 -6.44 -35.67
N ALA A 301 37.27 -6.76 -35.50
CA ALA A 301 38.25 -6.73 -36.60
C ALA A 301 37.85 -7.60 -37.79
N PHE A 302 37.18 -8.72 -37.57
CA PHE A 302 36.65 -9.62 -38.61
C PHE A 302 35.12 -9.82 -38.48
N ALA A 303 34.43 -8.96 -37.73
CA ALA A 303 32.99 -9.14 -37.53
C ALA A 303 32.25 -9.02 -38.87
N SER A 304 31.30 -9.93 -39.08
CA SER A 304 30.49 -10.07 -40.29
C SER A 304 31.33 -10.32 -41.55
N CYS A 305 32.55 -10.86 -41.44
CA CYS A 305 33.21 -11.49 -42.58
C CYS A 305 32.51 -12.82 -42.91
N SER A 306 31.37 -12.71 -43.60
CA SER A 306 30.41 -13.80 -43.80
C SER A 306 31.00 -15.00 -44.54
N GLU A 307 31.94 -14.76 -45.47
CA GLU A 307 32.61 -15.78 -46.28
C GLU A 307 33.89 -16.36 -45.63
N LEU A 308 34.30 -15.88 -44.45
CA LEU A 308 35.55 -16.31 -43.81
C LEU A 308 35.44 -17.75 -43.31
N VAL A 309 36.26 -18.65 -43.87
CA VAL A 309 36.20 -20.09 -43.57
C VAL A 309 37.10 -20.48 -42.37
N SER A 310 38.17 -19.73 -42.15
CA SER A 310 39.16 -20.00 -41.08
C SER A 310 39.56 -18.72 -40.35
N ALA A 311 39.62 -18.77 -39.02
CA ALA A 311 40.00 -17.63 -38.20
C ALA A 311 41.52 -17.37 -38.32
N PRO A 312 41.95 -16.16 -38.68
CA PRO A 312 43.36 -15.78 -38.78
C PRO A 312 43.97 -15.58 -37.39
N LEU A 313 44.32 -16.67 -36.71
CA LEU A 313 44.89 -16.66 -35.36
C LEU A 313 46.37 -17.07 -35.37
N PRO A 314 47.32 -16.12 -35.35
CA PRO A 314 48.74 -16.42 -35.35
C PRO A 314 49.23 -16.94 -34.00
N THR A 315 50.34 -17.69 -33.99
CA THR A 315 50.84 -18.34 -32.76
C THR A 315 51.34 -17.37 -31.69
N GLY A 316 51.75 -16.16 -32.08
CA GLY A 316 52.20 -15.08 -31.18
C GLY A 316 51.07 -14.26 -30.56
N LEU A 317 49.81 -14.55 -30.88
CA LEU A 317 48.66 -13.77 -30.43
C LEU A 317 48.46 -13.87 -28.92
N THR A 318 48.36 -12.73 -28.26
CA THR A 318 48.15 -12.60 -26.81
C THR A 318 46.79 -12.00 -26.44
N SER A 319 46.15 -11.27 -27.36
CA SER A 319 44.87 -10.61 -27.13
C SER A 319 43.97 -10.61 -28.38
N ILE A 320 42.68 -10.86 -28.17
CA ILE A 320 41.59 -10.78 -29.14
C ILE A 320 40.57 -9.79 -28.57
N GLY A 321 40.01 -8.92 -29.41
CA GLY A 321 39.00 -7.95 -29.03
C GLY A 321 37.57 -8.50 -29.04
N ASP A 322 36.65 -7.76 -28.40
CA ASP A 322 35.22 -8.06 -28.36
C ASP A 322 34.64 -8.16 -29.77
N CYS A 323 33.68 -9.07 -29.94
CA CYS A 323 32.97 -9.33 -31.19
C CYS A 323 33.87 -9.65 -32.40
N CYS A 324 35.15 -10.01 -32.20
CA CYS A 324 36.14 -10.07 -33.29
C CYS A 324 35.70 -10.90 -34.50
N PHE A 325 35.01 -12.03 -34.30
CA PHE A 325 34.49 -12.91 -35.37
C PHE A 325 32.97 -13.04 -35.35
N MET A 326 32.27 -12.09 -34.71
CA MET A 326 30.80 -12.07 -34.65
C MET A 326 30.21 -12.16 -36.07
N TYR A 327 29.26 -13.06 -36.31
CA TYR A 327 28.58 -13.31 -37.58
C TYR A 327 29.49 -13.71 -38.75
N CYS A 328 30.64 -14.33 -38.46
CA CYS A 328 31.37 -15.11 -39.47
C CYS A 328 30.67 -16.45 -39.72
N TYR A 329 29.57 -16.42 -40.49
CA TYR A 329 28.67 -17.57 -40.66
C TYR A 329 29.35 -18.83 -41.20
N HIS A 330 30.35 -18.69 -42.08
CA HIS A 330 31.05 -19.84 -42.70
C HIS A 330 32.30 -20.31 -41.95
N LEU A 331 32.58 -19.78 -40.75
CA LEU A 331 33.73 -20.17 -39.96
C LEU A 331 33.54 -21.57 -39.36
N GLN A 332 34.40 -22.54 -39.73
CA GLN A 332 34.17 -23.95 -39.38
C GLN A 332 35.04 -24.52 -38.26
N ASN A 333 36.33 -24.20 -38.25
CA ASN A 333 37.28 -24.76 -37.30
C ASN A 333 38.17 -23.65 -36.75
N VAL A 334 38.22 -23.53 -35.42
CA VAL A 334 39.03 -22.52 -34.75
C VAL A 334 39.91 -23.19 -33.69
N THR A 335 41.22 -22.96 -33.81
CA THR A 335 42.19 -23.32 -32.76
C THR A 335 42.75 -22.05 -32.16
N LEU A 336 42.46 -21.82 -30.88
CA LEU A 336 43.00 -20.67 -30.16
C LEU A 336 44.48 -20.87 -29.81
N PRO A 337 45.34 -19.85 -30.03
CA PRO A 337 46.75 -19.93 -29.65
C PRO A 337 46.92 -19.90 -28.11
N THR A 338 48.00 -20.51 -27.61
CA THR A 338 48.24 -20.67 -26.17
C THR A 338 48.45 -19.36 -25.41
N GLY A 339 48.76 -18.27 -26.12
CA GLY A 339 48.91 -16.93 -25.54
C GLY A 339 47.58 -16.27 -25.19
N VAL A 340 46.44 -16.76 -25.72
CA VAL A 340 45.11 -16.22 -25.42
C VAL A 340 44.64 -16.78 -24.07
N THR A 341 44.62 -15.91 -23.07
CA THR A 341 44.18 -16.27 -21.71
C THR A 341 42.74 -15.93 -21.41
N GLU A 342 42.06 -15.16 -22.26
CA GLU A 342 40.67 -14.72 -22.06
C GLU A 342 39.93 -14.73 -23.40
N LEU A 343 38.67 -15.15 -23.39
CA LEU A 343 37.77 -14.99 -24.52
C LEU A 343 36.85 -13.78 -24.27
N PRO A 344 36.85 -12.78 -25.16
CA PRO A 344 36.10 -11.54 -24.97
C PRO A 344 34.60 -11.72 -25.31
N GLU A 345 33.81 -10.68 -25.11
CA GLU A 345 32.36 -10.70 -25.34
C GLU A 345 32.04 -10.99 -26.81
N SER A 346 31.03 -11.83 -27.07
CA SER A 346 30.49 -12.13 -28.40
C SER A 346 31.51 -12.52 -29.48
N VAL A 347 32.71 -12.98 -29.10
CA VAL A 347 33.84 -13.18 -30.02
C VAL A 347 33.52 -14.09 -31.22
N PHE A 348 32.70 -15.13 -31.04
CA PHE A 348 32.24 -16.05 -32.08
C PHE A 348 30.71 -16.09 -32.19
N GLN A 349 30.02 -15.05 -31.70
CA GLN A 349 28.55 -15.00 -31.76
C GLN A 349 28.07 -15.17 -33.21
N GLY A 350 27.15 -16.10 -33.46
CA GLY A 350 26.55 -16.36 -34.75
C GLY A 350 27.48 -17.03 -35.77
N CYS A 351 28.62 -17.57 -35.36
CA CYS A 351 29.42 -18.49 -36.17
C CYS A 351 28.70 -19.84 -36.29
N SER A 352 27.61 -19.88 -37.06
CA SER A 352 26.66 -21.01 -37.10
C SER A 352 27.25 -22.27 -37.73
N GLU A 353 28.26 -22.15 -38.60
CA GLU A 353 28.96 -23.31 -39.19
C GLU A 353 30.14 -23.85 -38.35
N LEU A 354 30.41 -23.27 -37.17
CA LEU A 354 31.51 -23.70 -36.30
C LEU A 354 31.23 -25.10 -35.75
N THR A 355 32.07 -26.08 -36.10
CA THR A 355 31.89 -27.49 -35.71
C THR A 355 32.85 -27.93 -34.60
N GLU A 356 34.06 -27.37 -34.57
CA GLU A 356 35.10 -27.68 -33.58
C GLU A 356 35.77 -26.41 -33.05
N MET A 357 35.90 -26.34 -31.72
CA MET A 357 36.56 -25.26 -31.00
C MET A 357 37.50 -25.83 -29.92
N ILE A 358 38.80 -25.59 -30.08
CA ILE A 358 39.82 -26.04 -29.12
C ILE A 358 40.25 -24.86 -28.23
N LEU A 359 39.87 -24.91 -26.95
CA LEU A 359 40.23 -23.90 -25.95
C LEU A 359 41.66 -24.12 -25.40
N PRO A 360 42.44 -23.06 -25.14
CA PRO A 360 43.80 -23.19 -24.64
C PRO A 360 43.79 -23.57 -23.16
N VAL A 361 44.73 -24.43 -22.74
CA VAL A 361 44.82 -24.94 -21.35
C VAL A 361 45.06 -23.84 -20.29
N GLY A 362 45.47 -22.64 -20.72
CA GLY A 362 45.70 -21.48 -19.86
C GLY A 362 44.51 -20.53 -19.73
N LEU A 363 43.39 -20.79 -20.41
CA LEU A 363 42.22 -19.90 -20.47
C LEU A 363 41.63 -19.64 -19.08
N LYS A 364 41.33 -18.38 -18.77
CA LYS A 364 40.87 -17.90 -17.46
C LYS A 364 39.40 -17.52 -17.45
N SER A 365 38.87 -17.02 -18.56
CA SER A 365 37.50 -16.53 -18.67
C SER A 365 36.92 -16.76 -20.06
N ILE A 366 35.59 -16.90 -20.10
CA ILE A 366 34.77 -16.87 -21.32
C ILE A 366 33.78 -15.71 -21.17
N GLY A 367 33.81 -14.75 -22.09
CA GLY A 367 32.93 -13.58 -22.09
C GLY A 367 31.46 -13.91 -22.35
N ALA A 368 30.59 -12.93 -22.11
CA ALA A 368 29.17 -13.05 -22.40
C ALA A 368 28.93 -13.29 -23.90
N SER A 369 27.95 -14.11 -24.24
CA SER A 369 27.57 -14.46 -25.62
C SER A 369 28.71 -14.98 -26.52
N ALA A 370 29.86 -15.39 -25.97
CA ALA A 370 31.06 -15.71 -26.74
C ALA A 370 30.83 -16.75 -27.85
N PHE A 371 29.93 -17.72 -27.63
CA PHE A 371 29.51 -18.75 -28.59
C PHE A 371 27.98 -18.75 -28.81
N TYR A 372 27.30 -17.63 -28.55
CA TYR A 372 25.88 -17.50 -28.84
C TYR A 372 25.63 -17.89 -30.30
N GLY A 373 24.70 -18.81 -30.59
CA GLY A 373 24.30 -19.15 -31.96
C GLY A 373 25.36 -19.92 -32.75
N CYS A 374 26.31 -20.57 -32.07
CA CYS A 374 27.20 -21.56 -32.67
C CYS A 374 26.47 -22.90 -32.86
N GLU A 375 25.52 -22.93 -33.79
CA GLU A 375 24.51 -23.97 -33.95
C GLU A 375 25.07 -25.37 -34.23
N LYS A 376 26.28 -25.50 -34.80
CA LYS A 376 26.88 -26.79 -35.19
C LYS A 376 27.95 -27.35 -34.24
N ILE A 377 28.27 -26.66 -33.14
CA ILE A 377 29.23 -27.20 -32.18
C ILE A 377 28.59 -28.36 -31.42
N THR A 378 29.25 -29.52 -31.42
CA THR A 378 28.71 -30.74 -30.80
C THR A 378 29.22 -31.01 -29.40
N ALA A 379 30.41 -30.51 -29.05
CA ALA A 379 30.99 -30.71 -27.73
C ALA A 379 31.92 -29.56 -27.32
N PHE A 380 31.94 -29.27 -26.01
CA PHE A 380 32.88 -28.34 -25.40
C PHE A 380 33.62 -28.98 -24.22
N THR A 381 34.94 -28.77 -24.16
CA THR A 381 35.74 -29.03 -22.97
C THR A 381 36.28 -27.71 -22.44
N ILE A 382 35.69 -27.21 -21.37
CA ILE A 382 36.13 -25.97 -20.73
C ILE A 382 37.28 -26.31 -19.75
N PRO A 383 38.48 -25.71 -19.88
CA PRO A 383 39.61 -25.97 -18.99
C PRO A 383 39.32 -25.63 -17.53
N ASP A 384 39.89 -26.39 -16.58
CA ASP A 384 39.76 -26.13 -15.13
C ASP A 384 40.36 -24.78 -14.68
N THR A 385 41.17 -24.13 -15.53
CA THR A 385 41.68 -22.79 -15.28
C THR A 385 40.64 -21.68 -15.47
N VAL A 386 39.50 -21.99 -16.11
CA VAL A 386 38.40 -21.06 -16.32
C VAL A 386 37.62 -20.89 -15.01
N ASN A 387 37.61 -19.67 -14.50
CA ASN A 387 36.90 -19.31 -13.26
C ASN A 387 35.60 -18.54 -13.52
N THR A 388 35.42 -17.97 -14.71
CA THR A 388 34.26 -17.16 -15.08
C THR A 388 33.76 -17.53 -16.47
N ILE A 389 32.45 -17.70 -16.59
CA ILE A 389 31.70 -17.82 -17.85
C ILE A 389 30.69 -16.67 -17.83
N GLY A 390 30.51 -15.97 -18.94
CA GLY A 390 29.53 -14.88 -19.05
C GLY A 390 28.12 -15.36 -19.40
N ASP A 391 27.16 -14.46 -19.27
CA ASP A 391 25.76 -14.70 -19.63
C ASP A 391 25.62 -15.08 -21.10
N MET A 392 24.66 -15.96 -21.41
CA MET A 392 24.37 -16.44 -22.78
C MET A 392 25.55 -17.05 -23.54
N ALA A 393 26.67 -17.40 -22.86
CA ALA A 393 27.91 -17.80 -23.52
C ALA A 393 27.76 -18.94 -24.54
N PHE A 394 26.84 -19.89 -24.31
CA PHE A 394 26.53 -21.01 -25.22
C PHE A 394 25.04 -21.05 -25.61
N LYS A 395 24.33 -19.93 -25.52
CA LYS A 395 22.93 -19.85 -25.93
C LYS A 395 22.77 -20.23 -27.41
N ASP A 396 21.68 -20.92 -27.77
CA ASP A 396 21.38 -21.35 -29.14
C ASP A 396 22.49 -22.23 -29.78
N CYS A 397 23.33 -22.88 -28.97
CA CYS A 397 24.23 -23.95 -29.44
C CYS A 397 23.45 -25.26 -29.65
N GLN A 398 22.58 -25.28 -30.67
CA GLN A 398 21.55 -26.30 -30.84
C GLN A 398 22.08 -27.73 -31.02
N ALA A 399 23.26 -27.92 -31.64
CA ALA A 399 23.89 -29.24 -31.81
C ALA A 399 24.74 -29.71 -30.60
N LEU A 400 24.82 -28.92 -29.53
CA LEU A 400 25.68 -29.20 -28.38
C LEU A 400 25.19 -30.39 -27.56
N GLU A 401 25.85 -31.54 -27.73
CA GLU A 401 25.46 -32.78 -27.03
C GLU A 401 26.12 -32.94 -25.66
N GLN A 402 27.34 -32.40 -25.48
CA GLN A 402 28.16 -32.60 -24.28
C GLN A 402 28.99 -31.35 -23.90
N VAL A 403 28.98 -31.01 -22.61
CA VAL A 403 29.81 -29.94 -22.06
C VAL A 403 30.51 -30.44 -20.80
N LYS A 404 31.84 -30.32 -20.75
CA LYS A 404 32.62 -30.46 -19.51
C LYS A 404 32.87 -29.08 -18.91
N LEU A 405 32.24 -28.82 -17.75
CA LEU A 405 32.43 -27.60 -16.98
C LEU A 405 33.72 -27.64 -16.13
N PRO A 406 34.31 -26.49 -15.79
CA PRO A 406 35.44 -26.40 -14.85
C PRO A 406 35.04 -26.90 -13.46
N SER A 407 35.91 -27.68 -12.82
CA SER A 407 35.69 -28.23 -11.48
C SER A 407 35.63 -27.18 -10.37
N THR A 408 36.11 -25.95 -10.63
CA THR A 408 36.13 -24.82 -9.71
C THR A 408 34.96 -23.86 -9.86
N LEU A 409 34.10 -24.04 -10.87
CA LEU A 409 33.03 -23.10 -11.21
C LEU A 409 32.03 -22.96 -10.07
N LYS A 410 31.62 -21.70 -9.79
CA LYS A 410 30.72 -21.34 -8.68
C LYS A 410 29.29 -21.04 -9.12
N VAL A 411 29.11 -20.56 -10.34
CA VAL A 411 27.82 -20.10 -10.87
C VAL A 411 27.65 -20.65 -12.28
N ILE A 412 26.45 -21.13 -12.61
CA ILE A 412 26.02 -21.26 -14.01
C ILE A 412 25.30 -19.95 -14.37
N PRO A 413 25.86 -19.12 -15.27
CA PRO A 413 25.34 -17.80 -15.58
C PRO A 413 23.97 -17.81 -16.24
N ALA A 414 23.34 -16.63 -16.31
CA ALA A 414 22.04 -16.48 -16.91
C ALA A 414 22.04 -16.93 -18.38
N GLN A 415 21.08 -17.78 -18.74
CA GLN A 415 20.86 -18.29 -20.10
C GLN A 415 22.09 -18.95 -20.76
N ALA A 416 23.08 -19.39 -19.97
CA ALA A 416 24.35 -19.89 -20.51
C ALA A 416 24.17 -21.07 -21.49
N PHE A 417 23.18 -21.93 -21.27
CA PHE A 417 22.82 -23.07 -22.12
C PHE A 417 21.34 -23.04 -22.56
N ASP A 418 20.76 -21.85 -22.67
CA ASP A 418 19.43 -21.62 -23.22
C ASP A 418 19.35 -22.13 -24.68
N SER A 419 18.27 -22.80 -25.05
CA SER A 419 18.05 -23.46 -26.35
C SER A 419 19.15 -24.46 -26.78
N CYS A 420 19.89 -25.06 -25.84
CA CYS A 420 20.79 -26.18 -26.13
C CYS A 420 19.99 -27.50 -26.27
N GLU A 421 19.15 -27.58 -27.31
CA GLU A 421 18.10 -28.60 -27.48
C GLU A 421 18.62 -30.06 -27.54
N THR A 422 19.88 -30.28 -27.91
CA THR A 422 20.47 -31.63 -28.01
C THR A 422 21.34 -32.02 -26.82
N LEU A 423 21.49 -31.14 -25.81
CA LEU A 423 22.36 -31.37 -24.65
C LEU A 423 21.84 -32.52 -23.78
N LYS A 424 22.46 -33.71 -23.89
CA LYS A 424 21.92 -34.94 -23.28
C LYS A 424 22.12 -34.99 -21.77
N SER A 425 23.29 -34.55 -21.32
CA SER A 425 23.70 -34.62 -19.91
C SER A 425 24.78 -33.59 -19.60
N ILE A 426 24.79 -33.11 -18.37
CA ILE A 426 25.84 -32.24 -17.85
C ILE A 426 26.25 -32.69 -16.45
N THR A 427 27.55 -32.66 -16.16
CA THR A 427 28.06 -32.86 -14.80
C THR A 427 28.29 -31.51 -14.15
N LEU A 428 27.46 -31.17 -13.17
CA LEU A 428 27.61 -29.93 -12.40
C LEU A 428 28.73 -30.08 -11.36
N PRO A 429 29.63 -29.09 -11.22
CA PRO A 429 30.77 -29.19 -10.31
C PRO A 429 30.33 -29.09 -8.84
N SER A 430 30.98 -29.85 -7.96
CA SER A 430 30.65 -29.84 -6.51
C SER A 430 30.83 -28.49 -5.81
N THR A 431 31.56 -27.56 -6.44
CA THR A 431 31.80 -26.20 -5.95
C THR A 431 30.66 -25.23 -6.27
N LEU A 432 29.68 -25.65 -7.08
CA LEU A 432 28.57 -24.82 -7.56
C LEU A 432 27.69 -24.34 -6.39
N ILE A 433 27.38 -23.05 -6.39
CA ILE A 433 26.56 -22.37 -5.38
C ILE A 433 25.24 -21.89 -5.98
N LYS A 434 25.22 -21.56 -7.28
CA LYS A 434 24.08 -20.90 -7.91
C LYS A 434 23.87 -21.34 -9.37
N ILE A 435 22.60 -21.50 -9.76
CA ILE A 435 22.15 -21.63 -11.15
C ILE A 435 21.22 -20.45 -11.43
N GLU A 436 21.59 -19.60 -12.37
CA GLU A 436 20.90 -18.34 -12.63
C GLU A 436 19.74 -18.46 -13.62
N PHE A 437 19.04 -17.34 -13.80
CA PHE A 437 17.88 -17.18 -14.67
C PHE A 437 18.05 -17.90 -16.02
N GLY A 438 17.13 -18.82 -16.33
CA GLY A 438 17.06 -19.49 -17.64
C GLY A 438 18.30 -20.29 -18.05
N ALA A 439 19.22 -20.61 -17.12
CA ALA A 439 20.53 -21.21 -17.45
C ALA A 439 20.47 -22.46 -18.35
N PHE A 440 19.40 -23.26 -18.23
CA PHE A 440 19.13 -24.46 -19.01
C PHE A 440 17.72 -24.46 -19.61
N GLN A 441 17.14 -23.27 -19.83
CA GLN A 441 15.86 -23.14 -20.50
C GLN A 441 15.92 -23.79 -21.90
N ASP A 442 14.82 -24.44 -22.31
CA ASP A 442 14.67 -25.08 -23.62
C ASP A 442 15.80 -26.10 -23.95
N SER A 443 16.49 -26.63 -22.93
CA SER A 443 17.61 -27.56 -23.12
C SER A 443 17.18 -29.03 -23.28
N GLY A 444 18.00 -29.82 -23.97
CA GLY A 444 17.81 -31.25 -24.19
C GLY A 444 18.05 -32.15 -22.97
N LEU A 445 18.31 -31.57 -21.78
CA LEU A 445 18.75 -32.31 -20.60
C LEU A 445 17.67 -33.28 -20.14
N LYS A 446 18.01 -34.58 -20.05
CA LYS A 446 17.07 -35.61 -19.58
C LYS A 446 17.06 -35.78 -18.06
N SER A 447 18.21 -35.55 -17.42
CA SER A 447 18.35 -35.65 -15.97
C SER A 447 19.44 -34.71 -15.48
N VAL A 448 19.27 -34.17 -14.28
CA VAL A 448 20.29 -33.33 -13.63
C VAL A 448 20.46 -33.68 -12.15
N TYR A 449 21.72 -33.76 -11.73
CA TYR A 449 22.11 -33.83 -10.33
C TYR A 449 22.58 -32.44 -9.89
N ILE A 450 21.79 -31.74 -9.09
CA ILE A 450 22.17 -30.44 -8.54
C ILE A 450 22.92 -30.68 -7.23
N PRO A 451 24.20 -30.26 -7.09
CA PRO A 451 24.99 -30.48 -5.88
C PRO A 451 24.39 -29.80 -4.64
N ASP A 452 24.52 -30.42 -3.46
CA ASP A 452 23.94 -29.91 -2.20
C ASP A 452 24.51 -28.54 -1.75
N GLY A 453 25.63 -28.10 -2.33
CA GLY A 453 26.19 -26.77 -2.12
C GLY A 453 25.42 -25.64 -2.83
N VAL A 454 24.51 -25.98 -3.75
CA VAL A 454 23.69 -25.00 -4.47
C VAL A 454 22.58 -24.50 -3.55
N THR A 455 22.61 -23.20 -3.26
CA THR A 455 21.61 -22.53 -2.41
C THR A 455 20.51 -21.86 -3.22
N GLU A 456 20.75 -21.62 -4.51
CA GLU A 456 19.86 -20.86 -5.38
C GLU A 456 19.77 -21.51 -6.77
N VAL A 457 18.54 -21.89 -7.13
CA VAL A 457 18.11 -22.24 -8.49
C VAL A 457 17.08 -21.20 -8.88
N GLU A 458 17.46 -20.27 -9.76
CA GLU A 458 16.67 -19.08 -10.06
C GLU A 458 15.47 -19.35 -10.99
N GLU A 459 14.71 -18.29 -11.26
CA GLU A 459 13.54 -18.30 -12.13
C GLU A 459 13.85 -18.90 -13.50
N SER A 460 12.93 -19.73 -14.00
CA SER A 460 13.02 -20.37 -15.32
C SER A 460 14.28 -21.21 -15.58
N ALA A 461 15.09 -21.53 -14.55
CA ALA A 461 16.41 -22.17 -14.72
C ALA A 461 16.37 -23.43 -15.61
N PHE A 462 15.27 -24.21 -15.59
CA PHE A 462 15.09 -25.39 -16.43
C PHE A 462 13.82 -25.36 -17.28
N LYS A 463 13.15 -24.21 -17.42
CA LYS A 463 11.86 -24.08 -18.12
C LYS A 463 11.89 -24.70 -19.52
N TYR A 464 10.87 -25.48 -19.87
CA TYR A 464 10.73 -26.19 -21.15
C TYR A 464 11.89 -27.13 -21.55
N SER A 465 12.80 -27.44 -20.60
CA SER A 465 13.80 -28.48 -20.82
C SER A 465 13.19 -29.88 -20.88
N GLN A 466 13.97 -30.84 -21.37
CA GLN A 466 13.53 -32.23 -21.53
C GLN A 466 13.71 -33.10 -20.27
N LEU A 467 13.75 -32.47 -19.09
CA LEU A 467 14.06 -33.14 -17.82
C LEU A 467 12.95 -34.10 -17.41
N GLN A 468 13.31 -35.38 -17.33
CA GLN A 468 12.45 -36.46 -16.83
C GLN A 468 12.64 -36.68 -15.32
N SER A 469 13.82 -36.33 -14.80
CA SER A 469 14.13 -36.41 -13.37
C SER A 469 15.10 -35.30 -12.95
N ALA A 470 14.92 -34.77 -11.74
CA ALA A 470 15.82 -33.79 -11.14
C ALA A 470 16.06 -34.12 -9.66
N ARG A 471 17.34 -34.17 -9.25
CA ARG A 471 17.70 -34.17 -7.83
C ARG A 471 17.98 -32.74 -7.40
N LEU A 472 17.10 -32.23 -6.52
CA LEU A 472 17.22 -30.91 -5.92
C LEU A 472 18.16 -30.94 -4.70
N PRO A 473 18.86 -29.84 -4.39
CA PRO A 473 19.76 -29.77 -3.25
C PRO A 473 18.99 -29.63 -1.93
N GLU A 474 19.46 -30.33 -0.88
CA GLU A 474 18.78 -30.38 0.43
C GLU A 474 18.70 -29.02 1.16
N GLY A 475 19.45 -28.01 0.72
CA GLY A 475 19.47 -26.67 1.31
C GLY A 475 18.39 -25.72 0.78
N LEU A 476 17.62 -26.07 -0.26
CA LEU A 476 16.66 -25.14 -0.86
C LEU A 476 15.52 -24.79 0.09
N THR A 477 15.22 -23.49 0.21
CA THR A 477 14.08 -23.00 1.00
C THR A 477 12.86 -22.67 0.15
N ALA A 478 13.02 -22.54 -1.17
CA ALA A 478 11.94 -22.27 -2.11
C ALA A 478 12.22 -22.94 -3.47
N ILE A 479 11.15 -23.25 -4.21
CA ILE A 479 11.22 -23.53 -5.65
C ILE A 479 10.78 -22.26 -6.38
N ARG A 480 11.70 -21.68 -7.17
CA ARG A 480 11.50 -20.39 -7.82
C ARG A 480 10.49 -20.45 -8.97
N ALA A 481 9.97 -19.27 -9.33
CA ALA A 481 8.98 -19.12 -10.38
C ALA A 481 9.43 -19.79 -11.69
N HIS A 482 8.53 -20.56 -12.30
CA HIS A 482 8.75 -21.28 -13.56
C HIS A 482 10.00 -22.18 -13.64
N ALA A 483 10.69 -22.46 -12.53
CA ALA A 483 11.98 -23.17 -12.55
C ALA A 483 11.88 -24.56 -13.21
N PHE A 484 10.73 -25.23 -13.06
CA PHE A 484 10.41 -26.54 -13.64
C PHE A 484 9.10 -26.51 -14.45
N ASP A 485 8.81 -25.40 -15.13
CA ASP A 485 7.63 -25.22 -15.98
C ASP A 485 7.76 -25.96 -17.33
N GLY A 486 6.71 -26.67 -17.72
CA GLY A 486 6.54 -27.40 -18.96
C GLY A 486 7.44 -28.63 -19.13
N LEU A 487 7.91 -29.23 -18.03
CA LEU A 487 8.86 -30.34 -18.09
C LEU A 487 8.19 -31.71 -18.20
N PRO A 488 8.81 -32.66 -18.93
CA PRO A 488 8.39 -34.05 -18.91
C PRO A 488 8.80 -34.78 -17.61
N LEU A 489 8.78 -34.07 -16.48
CA LEU A 489 9.27 -34.50 -15.18
C LEU A 489 8.36 -35.57 -14.58
N GLU A 490 8.83 -36.83 -14.55
CA GLU A 490 8.04 -37.96 -14.05
C GLU A 490 8.12 -38.08 -12.52
N GLN A 491 9.25 -37.68 -11.92
CA GLN A 491 9.49 -37.69 -10.48
C GLN A 491 10.43 -36.56 -10.05
N VAL A 492 10.13 -35.97 -8.89
CA VAL A 492 11.00 -35.01 -8.20
C VAL A 492 10.86 -35.16 -6.69
N ASN A 493 12.00 -35.20 -6.00
CA ASN A 493 12.02 -35.17 -4.54
C ASN A 493 12.22 -33.71 -4.10
N ILE A 494 11.17 -33.10 -3.55
CA ILE A 494 11.25 -31.76 -2.97
C ILE A 494 11.90 -31.84 -1.58
N PRO A 495 12.99 -31.10 -1.32
CA PRO A 495 13.66 -31.08 -0.01
C PRO A 495 12.74 -30.66 1.13
N SER A 496 12.98 -31.22 2.33
CA SER A 496 12.16 -30.94 3.52
C SER A 496 12.24 -29.50 4.03
N THR A 497 13.27 -28.76 3.62
CA THR A 497 13.55 -27.35 3.92
C THR A 497 12.69 -26.38 3.12
N VAL A 498 12.09 -26.81 2.00
CA VAL A 498 11.27 -25.95 1.14
C VAL A 498 10.01 -25.49 1.87
N LYS A 499 9.82 -24.16 1.91
CA LYS A 499 8.68 -23.47 2.52
C LYS A 499 7.73 -22.88 1.49
N VAL A 500 8.22 -22.58 0.30
CA VAL A 500 7.48 -21.86 -0.75
C VAL A 500 7.66 -22.55 -2.09
N ILE A 501 6.56 -22.71 -2.83
CA ILE A 501 6.56 -23.03 -4.26
C ILE A 501 5.96 -21.81 -4.97
N GLU A 502 6.77 -21.16 -5.81
CA GLU A 502 6.42 -19.90 -6.46
C GLU A 502 5.59 -20.10 -7.74
N LEU A 503 5.23 -18.97 -8.39
CA LEU A 503 4.39 -18.88 -9.58
C LEU A 503 4.82 -19.88 -10.66
N GLY A 504 3.90 -20.73 -11.10
CA GLY A 504 4.13 -21.65 -12.22
C GLY A 504 5.30 -22.62 -12.06
N ALA A 505 5.83 -22.81 -10.84
CA ALA A 505 7.09 -23.52 -10.61
C ALA A 505 7.12 -24.94 -11.20
N PHE A 506 5.99 -25.65 -11.20
CA PHE A 506 5.81 -26.97 -11.81
C PHE A 506 4.63 -26.99 -12.81
N SER A 507 4.27 -25.83 -13.38
CA SER A 507 3.24 -25.77 -14.42
C SER A 507 3.58 -26.75 -15.56
N GLY A 508 2.60 -27.43 -16.13
CA GLY A 508 2.79 -28.36 -17.24
C GLY A 508 3.60 -29.64 -16.93
N ALA A 509 3.99 -29.90 -15.68
CA ALA A 509 4.81 -31.05 -15.34
C ALA A 509 4.07 -32.40 -15.51
N HIS A 510 4.82 -33.46 -15.86
CA HIS A 510 4.25 -34.77 -16.23
C HIS A 510 4.21 -35.83 -15.12
N PHE A 511 4.43 -35.47 -13.85
CA PHE A 511 4.40 -36.45 -12.77
C PHE A 511 2.97 -36.96 -12.51
N SER A 512 2.85 -38.24 -12.16
CA SER A 512 1.56 -38.85 -11.79
C SER A 512 1.14 -38.48 -10.35
N THR A 513 2.13 -38.28 -9.47
CA THR A 513 1.96 -37.82 -8.08
C THR A 513 3.20 -37.02 -7.67
N ILE A 514 3.06 -36.12 -6.71
CA ILE A 514 4.17 -35.37 -6.13
C ILE A 514 4.08 -35.36 -4.60
N LYS A 515 5.22 -35.60 -3.94
CA LYS A 515 5.32 -35.55 -2.48
C LYS A 515 5.76 -34.17 -2.03
N LEU A 516 4.83 -33.39 -1.50
CA LEU A 516 5.10 -32.08 -0.92
C LEU A 516 5.68 -32.20 0.51
N PRO A 517 6.63 -31.35 0.91
CA PRO A 517 7.23 -31.41 2.24
C PRO A 517 6.24 -30.95 3.32
N SER A 518 6.23 -31.59 4.49
CA SER A 518 5.30 -31.28 5.58
C SER A 518 5.45 -29.85 6.13
N GLY A 519 6.62 -29.24 5.93
CA GLY A 519 6.92 -27.89 6.33
C GLY A 519 6.53 -26.81 5.33
N LEU A 520 5.90 -27.14 4.20
CA LEU A 520 5.44 -26.20 3.16
C LEU A 520 4.38 -25.25 3.72
N GLN A 521 4.52 -23.94 3.43
CA GLN A 521 3.66 -22.88 3.93
C GLN A 521 2.87 -22.21 2.81
N GLU A 522 3.49 -21.97 1.66
CA GLU A 522 2.91 -21.19 0.58
C GLU A 522 3.03 -21.91 -0.77
N ILE A 523 1.95 -21.89 -1.55
CA ILE A 523 1.88 -22.32 -2.95
C ILE A 523 1.27 -21.14 -3.72
N TYR A 524 2.04 -20.57 -4.64
CA TYR A 524 1.66 -19.38 -5.40
C TYR A 524 0.79 -19.76 -6.61
N PRO A 525 0.19 -18.78 -7.32
CA PRO A 525 -0.66 -19.06 -8.48
C PRO A 525 0.00 -19.97 -9.49
N GLU A 526 -0.80 -20.78 -10.19
CA GLU A 526 -0.36 -21.65 -11.30
C GLU A 526 0.73 -22.69 -10.96
N ALA A 527 1.14 -22.84 -9.69
CA ALA A 527 2.28 -23.68 -9.31
C ALA A 527 2.22 -25.11 -9.85
N PHE A 528 1.01 -25.66 -10.03
CA PHE A 528 0.75 -26.98 -10.60
C PHE A 528 -0.29 -26.94 -11.74
N SER A 529 -0.49 -25.78 -12.38
CA SER A 529 -1.40 -25.70 -13.54
C SER A 529 -0.92 -26.62 -14.66
N TYR A 530 -1.83 -27.09 -15.52
CA TYR A 530 -1.53 -27.94 -16.68
C TYR A 530 -0.77 -29.25 -16.37
N CYS A 531 -0.69 -29.70 -15.11
CA CYS A 531 -0.15 -31.00 -14.72
C CYS A 531 -1.10 -32.15 -15.12
N ARG A 532 -1.29 -32.32 -16.43
CA ARG A 532 -2.36 -33.16 -17.04
C ARG A 532 -2.24 -34.65 -16.73
N GLN A 533 -1.10 -35.11 -16.23
CA GLN A 533 -0.87 -36.51 -15.83
C GLN A 533 -1.03 -36.74 -14.33
N MET A 534 -1.15 -35.68 -13.52
CA MET A 534 -1.27 -35.81 -12.07
C MET A 534 -2.62 -36.44 -11.70
N THR A 535 -2.57 -37.58 -11.01
CA THR A 535 -3.75 -38.36 -10.61
C THR A 535 -4.18 -38.08 -9.18
N SER A 536 -3.22 -37.73 -8.30
CA SER A 536 -3.50 -37.38 -6.92
C SER A 536 -2.47 -36.43 -6.32
N ILE A 537 -2.90 -35.64 -5.34
CA ILE A 537 -2.03 -34.77 -4.54
C ILE A 537 -2.47 -34.67 -3.09
N THR A 538 -1.50 -34.58 -2.18
CA THR A 538 -1.72 -34.27 -0.76
C THR A 538 -1.07 -32.94 -0.41
N ILE A 539 -1.90 -31.97 -0.01
CA ILE A 539 -1.45 -30.61 0.30
C ILE A 539 -1.16 -30.52 1.82
N PRO A 540 0.04 -30.09 2.24
CA PRO A 540 0.40 -30.02 3.66
C PRO A 540 -0.43 -29.03 4.49
N ASP A 541 -0.70 -29.36 5.75
CA ASP A 541 -1.51 -28.57 6.70
C ASP A 541 -0.99 -27.15 6.99
N GLY A 542 0.25 -26.83 6.61
CA GLY A 542 0.84 -25.50 6.69
C GLY A 542 0.29 -24.53 5.65
N VAL A 543 -0.28 -25.03 4.55
CA VAL A 543 -0.88 -24.22 3.47
C VAL A 543 -2.28 -23.76 3.89
N THR A 544 -2.48 -22.45 4.00
CA THR A 544 -3.75 -21.86 4.47
C THR A 544 -4.62 -21.30 3.35
N ARG A 545 -4.11 -21.21 2.12
CA ARG A 545 -4.80 -20.69 0.93
C ARG A 545 -4.36 -21.47 -0.30
N LEU A 546 -5.31 -21.79 -1.18
CA LEU A 546 -5.01 -22.20 -2.56
C LEU A 546 -5.19 -20.99 -3.44
N GLU A 547 -4.11 -20.58 -4.10
CA GLU A 547 -4.07 -19.41 -4.96
C GLU A 547 -4.68 -19.68 -6.35
N GLU A 548 -4.78 -18.63 -7.16
CA GLU A 548 -5.41 -18.66 -8.47
C GLU A 548 -4.80 -19.73 -9.39
N SER A 549 -5.65 -20.48 -10.10
CA SER A 549 -5.24 -21.52 -11.07
C SER A 549 -4.27 -22.59 -10.55
N THR A 550 -4.15 -22.79 -9.22
CA THR A 550 -3.15 -23.71 -8.62
C THR A 550 -3.15 -25.09 -9.28
N PHE A 551 -4.32 -25.68 -9.59
CA PHE A 551 -4.48 -26.97 -10.25
C PHE A 551 -5.30 -26.89 -11.55
N GLU A 552 -5.36 -25.72 -12.20
CA GLU A 552 -6.08 -25.57 -13.46
C GLU A 552 -5.58 -26.60 -14.51
N GLU A 553 -6.51 -27.20 -15.24
CA GLU A 553 -6.24 -28.20 -16.28
C GLU A 553 -5.44 -29.44 -15.82
N CYS A 554 -5.44 -29.76 -14.52
CA CYS A 554 -5.01 -31.07 -14.00
C CYS A 554 -6.04 -32.16 -14.36
N SER A 555 -6.17 -32.47 -15.65
CA SER A 555 -7.31 -33.21 -16.20
C SER A 555 -7.38 -34.69 -15.79
N ALA A 556 -6.27 -35.30 -15.36
CA ALA A 556 -6.22 -36.65 -14.79
C ALA A 556 -6.44 -36.71 -13.26
N LEU A 557 -6.62 -35.55 -12.59
CA LEU A 557 -6.70 -35.48 -11.14
C LEU A 557 -8.01 -36.12 -10.64
N THR A 558 -7.88 -37.20 -9.87
CA THR A 558 -9.02 -37.95 -9.32
C THR A 558 -9.15 -37.81 -7.80
N SER A 559 -8.06 -37.51 -7.10
CA SER A 559 -8.04 -37.43 -5.63
C SER A 559 -7.19 -36.25 -5.14
N VAL A 560 -7.80 -35.39 -4.31
CA VAL A 560 -7.13 -34.23 -3.71
C VAL A 560 -7.36 -34.26 -2.21
N GLN A 561 -6.27 -34.25 -1.42
CA GLN A 561 -6.34 -34.05 0.03
C GLN A 561 -6.01 -32.60 0.34
N LEU A 562 -7.05 -31.82 0.66
CA LEU A 562 -6.94 -30.42 1.07
C LEU A 562 -6.46 -30.30 2.52
N PRO A 563 -5.72 -29.22 2.87
CA PRO A 563 -5.16 -29.07 4.22
C PRO A 563 -6.24 -28.68 5.23
N LYS A 564 -6.13 -29.16 6.47
CA LYS A 564 -7.18 -28.96 7.49
C LYS A 564 -7.40 -27.50 7.91
N ASN A 565 -6.40 -26.65 7.70
CA ASN A 565 -6.41 -25.24 8.11
C ASN A 565 -6.74 -24.28 6.94
N LEU A 566 -7.13 -24.81 5.78
CA LEU A 566 -7.45 -24.01 4.60
C LEU A 566 -8.55 -22.99 4.90
N LYS A 567 -8.35 -21.74 4.48
CA LYS A 567 -9.30 -20.64 4.68
C LYS A 567 -10.01 -20.22 3.41
N ARG A 568 -9.31 -20.28 2.27
CA ARG A 568 -9.80 -19.77 0.99
C ARG A 568 -9.28 -20.63 -0.15
N ILE A 569 -10.13 -20.78 -1.17
CA ILE A 569 -9.77 -21.31 -2.49
C ILE A 569 -10.04 -20.19 -3.47
N GLU A 570 -9.00 -19.67 -4.12
CA GLU A 570 -9.14 -18.58 -5.10
C GLU A 570 -9.64 -19.10 -6.46
N SER A 571 -9.85 -18.17 -7.38
CA SER A 571 -10.44 -18.45 -8.69
C SER A 571 -9.67 -19.49 -9.48
N PHE A 572 -10.37 -20.26 -10.31
CA PHE A 572 -9.81 -21.26 -11.23
C PHE A 572 -9.02 -22.41 -10.56
N GLY A 573 -9.05 -22.52 -9.22
CA GLY A 573 -8.16 -23.42 -8.47
C GLY A 573 -8.15 -24.89 -8.91
N PHE A 574 -9.28 -25.42 -9.43
CA PHE A 574 -9.45 -26.76 -9.97
C PHE A 574 -10.14 -26.75 -11.35
N ARG A 575 -10.10 -25.62 -12.07
CA ARG A 575 -10.79 -25.48 -13.36
C ARG A 575 -10.33 -26.57 -14.32
N GLN A 576 -11.26 -27.20 -15.03
CA GLN A 576 -11.01 -28.29 -15.96
C GLN A 576 -10.29 -29.51 -15.37
N CYS A 577 -10.40 -29.77 -14.06
CA CYS A 577 -10.06 -31.08 -13.47
C CYS A 577 -11.09 -32.16 -13.87
N ARG A 578 -11.11 -32.51 -15.16
CA ARG A 578 -12.17 -33.31 -15.80
C ARG A 578 -12.37 -34.71 -15.23
N SER A 579 -11.39 -35.27 -14.50
CA SER A 579 -11.47 -36.58 -13.85
C SER A 579 -11.83 -36.53 -12.36
N LEU A 580 -11.96 -35.35 -11.77
CA LEU A 580 -12.26 -35.20 -10.34
C LEU A 580 -13.72 -35.56 -10.07
N ALA A 581 -13.95 -36.73 -9.45
CA ALA A 581 -15.30 -37.26 -9.25
C ALA A 581 -16.01 -36.73 -8.00
N SER A 582 -15.26 -36.41 -6.95
CA SER A 582 -15.78 -35.87 -5.69
C SER A 582 -14.71 -35.08 -4.96
N ILE A 583 -15.11 -34.10 -4.15
CA ILE A 583 -14.19 -33.37 -3.28
C ILE A 583 -14.84 -32.99 -1.94
N THR A 584 -14.06 -33.06 -0.87
CA THR A 584 -14.43 -32.57 0.46
C THR A 584 -13.69 -31.27 0.75
N ILE A 585 -14.43 -30.18 0.90
CA ILE A 585 -13.88 -28.88 1.26
C ILE A 585 -13.76 -28.81 2.81
N PRO A 586 -12.57 -28.54 3.37
CA PRO A 586 -12.33 -28.66 4.81
C PRO A 586 -13.04 -27.57 5.63
N GLU A 587 -13.38 -27.91 6.87
CA GLU A 587 -13.93 -26.96 7.84
C GLU A 587 -12.96 -25.79 8.08
N GLY A 588 -13.50 -24.56 8.07
CA GLY A 588 -12.73 -23.33 8.15
C GLY A 588 -12.55 -22.58 6.82
N VAL A 589 -12.87 -23.21 5.68
CA VAL A 589 -12.98 -22.48 4.40
C VAL A 589 -14.22 -21.59 4.44
N THR A 590 -14.02 -20.29 4.21
CA THR A 590 -15.10 -19.29 4.22
C THR A 590 -15.40 -18.73 2.83
N TYR A 591 -14.50 -18.93 1.87
CA TYR A 591 -14.57 -18.31 0.54
C TYR A 591 -14.09 -19.28 -0.55
N MET A 592 -14.86 -19.32 -1.64
CA MET A 592 -14.48 -19.92 -2.91
C MET A 592 -14.59 -18.86 -4.03
N GLY A 593 -13.51 -18.68 -4.79
CA GLY A 593 -13.43 -17.74 -5.91
C GLY A 593 -14.28 -18.11 -7.10
N SER A 594 -14.07 -17.43 -8.22
CA SER A 594 -14.83 -17.72 -9.45
C SER A 594 -14.26 -18.94 -10.18
N SER A 595 -15.12 -19.72 -10.83
CA SER A 595 -14.74 -20.84 -11.70
C SER A 595 -13.85 -21.90 -11.03
N VAL A 596 -13.92 -22.06 -9.71
CA VAL A 596 -13.03 -22.99 -8.96
C VAL A 596 -13.08 -24.40 -9.53
N PHE A 597 -14.28 -24.91 -9.85
CA PHE A 597 -14.51 -26.23 -10.43
C PHE A 597 -15.14 -26.15 -11.82
N ASP A 598 -15.04 -25.01 -12.51
CA ASP A 598 -15.56 -24.86 -13.88
C ASP A 598 -15.06 -26.03 -14.76
N SER A 599 -15.99 -26.66 -15.47
CA SER A 599 -15.73 -27.75 -16.41
C SER A 599 -15.09 -29.00 -15.78
N CYS A 600 -15.30 -29.23 -14.47
CA CYS A 600 -15.02 -30.51 -13.82
C CYS A 600 -16.11 -31.53 -14.19
N THR A 601 -16.07 -32.03 -15.43
CA THR A 601 -17.17 -32.80 -16.02
C THR A 601 -17.48 -34.13 -15.33
N ALA A 602 -16.54 -34.72 -14.59
CA ALA A 602 -16.77 -35.94 -13.81
C ALA A 602 -17.28 -35.69 -12.38
N LEU A 603 -17.34 -34.43 -11.92
CA LEU A 603 -17.68 -34.10 -10.53
C LEU A 603 -19.16 -34.44 -10.26
N THR A 604 -19.39 -35.41 -9.38
CA THR A 604 -20.73 -35.91 -9.03
C THR A 604 -21.23 -35.40 -7.69
N SER A 605 -20.32 -35.07 -6.77
CA SER A 605 -20.64 -34.63 -5.42
C SER A 605 -19.56 -33.73 -4.81
N VAL A 606 -20.00 -32.78 -3.98
CA VAL A 606 -19.14 -31.86 -3.25
C VAL A 606 -19.62 -31.78 -1.81
N GLN A 607 -18.73 -31.95 -0.85
CA GLN A 607 -19.03 -31.74 0.57
C GLN A 607 -18.52 -30.37 0.98
N PHE A 608 -19.45 -29.46 1.29
CA PHE A 608 -19.15 -28.11 1.74
C PHE A 608 -19.02 -28.04 3.28
N PRO A 609 -18.16 -27.16 3.82
CA PRO A 609 -18.07 -26.94 5.25
C PRO A 609 -19.18 -26.03 5.73
N SER A 610 -19.52 -26.14 7.01
CA SER A 610 -20.48 -25.27 7.68
C SER A 610 -20.06 -23.79 7.69
N THR A 611 -18.76 -23.53 7.54
CA THR A 611 -18.16 -22.18 7.59
C THR A 611 -18.21 -21.42 6.28
N LEU A 612 -18.61 -22.03 5.17
CA LEU A 612 -18.58 -21.38 3.85
C LEU A 612 -19.58 -20.21 3.79
N LYS A 613 -19.10 -19.03 3.41
CA LYS A 613 -19.89 -17.79 3.35
C LYS A 613 -20.14 -17.29 1.94
N VAL A 614 -19.18 -17.48 1.03
CA VAL A 614 -19.21 -16.91 -0.31
C VAL A 614 -18.78 -17.93 -1.36
N MET A 615 -19.56 -18.04 -2.43
CA MET A 615 -19.19 -18.66 -3.71
C MET A 615 -19.15 -17.59 -4.79
N GLY A 616 -18.05 -17.48 -5.53
CA GLY A 616 -17.88 -16.58 -6.68
C GLY A 616 -18.73 -16.98 -7.89
N ASP A 617 -18.40 -16.43 -9.05
CA ASP A 617 -19.12 -16.72 -10.29
C ASP A 617 -18.71 -18.08 -10.86
N THR A 618 -19.59 -18.76 -11.58
CA THR A 618 -19.29 -19.96 -12.40
C THR A 618 -18.57 -21.11 -11.68
N VAL A 619 -18.66 -21.19 -10.34
CA VAL A 619 -17.88 -22.13 -9.52
C VAL A 619 -17.99 -23.58 -10.00
N PHE A 620 -19.18 -24.03 -10.40
CA PHE A 620 -19.47 -25.36 -10.93
C PHE A 620 -20.03 -25.31 -12.36
N TYR A 621 -19.71 -24.25 -13.10
CA TYR A 621 -20.12 -24.10 -14.50
C TYR A 621 -19.70 -25.34 -15.30
N GLU A 622 -20.58 -25.89 -16.14
CA GLU A 622 -20.33 -27.10 -16.94
C GLU A 622 -19.88 -28.35 -16.14
N CYS A 623 -20.16 -28.43 -14.83
CA CYS A 623 -20.05 -29.68 -14.06
C CYS A 623 -21.19 -30.64 -14.41
N LYS A 624 -21.14 -31.19 -15.63
CA LYS A 624 -22.23 -31.96 -16.27
C LYS A 624 -22.68 -33.20 -15.49
N SER A 625 -21.87 -33.74 -14.58
CA SER A 625 -22.21 -34.91 -13.75
C SER A 625 -22.74 -34.56 -12.35
N LEU A 626 -22.79 -33.28 -11.99
CA LEU A 626 -23.19 -32.82 -10.67
C LEU A 626 -24.71 -32.83 -10.53
N THR A 627 -25.24 -33.76 -9.73
CA THR A 627 -26.69 -34.00 -9.61
C THR A 627 -27.27 -33.61 -8.25
N ASN A 628 -26.51 -33.77 -7.16
CA ASN A 628 -26.96 -33.49 -5.80
C ASN A 628 -25.95 -32.59 -5.08
N VAL A 629 -26.42 -31.46 -4.58
CA VAL A 629 -25.62 -30.49 -3.83
C VAL A 629 -26.36 -30.11 -2.56
N ILE A 630 -25.68 -30.24 -1.42
CA ILE A 630 -26.16 -29.76 -0.12
C ILE A 630 -25.38 -28.50 0.20
N LEU A 631 -26.03 -27.35 0.06
CA LEU A 631 -25.43 -26.05 0.41
C LEU A 631 -25.49 -25.84 1.94
N PRO A 632 -24.49 -25.19 2.54
CA PRO A 632 -24.53 -24.87 3.97
C PRO A 632 -25.51 -23.71 4.25
N ASP A 633 -26.34 -23.85 5.29
CA ASP A 633 -27.35 -22.84 5.69
C ASP A 633 -26.75 -21.46 5.94
N GLY A 634 -25.49 -21.42 6.39
CA GLY A 634 -24.74 -20.19 6.68
C GLY A 634 -24.16 -19.48 5.46
N LEU A 635 -24.42 -19.94 4.23
CA LEU A 635 -23.98 -19.31 2.98
C LEU A 635 -24.68 -17.96 2.79
N GLU A 636 -23.91 -16.89 2.58
CA GLU A 636 -24.43 -15.51 2.52
C GLU A 636 -24.48 -14.98 1.08
N GLN A 637 -23.59 -15.42 0.20
CA GLN A 637 -23.49 -14.91 -1.17
C GLN A 637 -23.17 -16.03 -2.17
N MET A 638 -23.83 -15.96 -3.33
CA MET A 638 -23.60 -16.84 -4.47
C MET A 638 -23.51 -16.00 -5.75
N GLY A 639 -22.46 -16.16 -6.54
CA GLY A 639 -22.23 -15.42 -7.77
C GLY A 639 -23.11 -15.84 -8.95
N ASN A 640 -22.76 -15.34 -10.13
CA ASN A 640 -23.45 -15.60 -11.40
C ASN A 640 -23.19 -17.04 -11.89
N LEU A 641 -24.20 -17.70 -12.46
CA LEU A 641 -24.07 -18.96 -13.20
C LEU A 641 -23.36 -20.10 -12.43
N VAL A 642 -23.44 -20.10 -11.10
CA VAL A 642 -22.65 -20.98 -10.22
C VAL A 642 -22.81 -22.46 -10.54
N PHE A 643 -24.02 -22.91 -10.84
CA PHE A 643 -24.37 -24.29 -11.22
C PHE A 643 -24.91 -24.37 -12.66
N ALA A 644 -24.62 -23.38 -13.51
CA ALA A 644 -25.11 -23.40 -14.87
C ALA A 644 -24.54 -24.59 -15.65
N TYR A 645 -25.35 -25.19 -16.52
CA TYR A 645 -25.00 -26.39 -17.31
C TYR A 645 -24.62 -27.62 -16.47
N THR A 646 -25.17 -27.73 -15.26
CA THR A 646 -25.11 -28.95 -14.41
C THR A 646 -26.36 -29.83 -14.60
N THR A 647 -26.39 -30.99 -13.95
CA THR A 647 -27.53 -31.93 -13.98
C THR A 647 -28.34 -31.92 -12.68
N ILE A 648 -28.27 -30.83 -11.91
CA ILE A 648 -29.02 -30.66 -10.66
C ILE A 648 -30.53 -30.67 -10.95
N THR A 649 -31.26 -31.55 -10.24
CA THR A 649 -32.73 -31.65 -10.34
C THR A 649 -33.44 -31.04 -9.14
N ASP A 650 -32.80 -30.99 -7.98
CA ASP A 650 -33.35 -30.40 -6.75
C ASP A 650 -32.22 -29.85 -5.86
N VAL A 651 -32.47 -28.72 -5.19
CA VAL A 651 -31.50 -28.03 -4.33
C VAL A 651 -32.22 -27.09 -3.35
N SER A 652 -31.91 -27.24 -2.07
CA SER A 652 -32.49 -26.37 -1.02
C SER A 652 -31.81 -25.00 -0.98
N CYS A 653 -32.60 -23.95 -0.77
CA CYS A 653 -32.11 -22.57 -0.65
C CYS A 653 -31.56 -22.33 0.77
N PRO A 654 -30.30 -21.88 0.93
CA PRO A 654 -29.73 -21.54 2.23
C PRO A 654 -30.51 -20.44 2.95
N SER A 655 -30.67 -20.55 4.27
CA SER A 655 -31.50 -19.62 5.05
C SER A 655 -30.86 -18.24 5.28
N GLU A 656 -29.53 -18.13 5.25
CA GLU A 656 -28.79 -16.89 5.51
C GLU A 656 -28.36 -16.14 4.24
N LEU A 657 -28.91 -16.52 3.07
CA LEU A 657 -28.56 -15.97 1.77
C LEU A 657 -28.99 -14.51 1.64
N LYS A 658 -28.07 -13.63 1.24
CA LYS A 658 -28.27 -12.18 1.13
C LYS A 658 -28.10 -11.64 -0.29
N LYS A 659 -27.29 -12.32 -1.12
CA LYS A 659 -27.06 -11.97 -2.53
C LYS A 659 -26.98 -13.24 -3.37
N VAL A 660 -27.66 -13.21 -4.51
CA VAL A 660 -27.66 -14.27 -5.52
C VAL A 660 -27.43 -13.61 -6.88
N GLY A 661 -26.41 -14.08 -7.58
CA GLY A 661 -26.08 -13.62 -8.93
C GLY A 661 -27.07 -14.12 -9.97
N TYR A 662 -26.78 -13.78 -11.22
CA TYR A 662 -27.59 -14.11 -12.39
C TYR A 662 -27.67 -15.61 -12.65
N ASN A 663 -28.90 -16.13 -12.78
CA ASN A 663 -29.24 -17.49 -13.23
C ASN A 663 -28.28 -18.59 -12.71
N PRO A 664 -28.16 -18.79 -11.38
CA PRO A 664 -27.22 -19.76 -10.83
C PRO A 664 -27.48 -21.19 -11.32
N PHE A 665 -28.69 -21.51 -11.80
CA PHE A 665 -29.06 -22.84 -12.33
C PHE A 665 -29.41 -22.80 -13.83
N ASP A 666 -28.82 -21.88 -14.59
CA ASP A 666 -29.09 -21.80 -16.04
C ASP A 666 -28.85 -23.15 -16.74
N GLN A 667 -29.74 -23.51 -17.66
CA GLN A 667 -29.64 -24.76 -18.43
C GLN A 667 -29.52 -26.03 -17.56
N THR A 668 -30.16 -26.05 -16.39
CA THR A 668 -30.24 -27.24 -15.51
C THR A 668 -31.64 -27.88 -15.53
N PRO A 669 -31.77 -29.18 -15.19
CA PRO A 669 -33.07 -29.80 -14.96
C PRO A 669 -33.92 -29.10 -13.88
N PHE A 670 -33.31 -28.55 -12.83
CA PHE A 670 -33.99 -27.77 -11.79
C PHE A 670 -34.70 -26.54 -12.39
N ALA A 671 -34.00 -25.78 -13.23
CA ALA A 671 -34.58 -24.62 -13.91
C ALA A 671 -35.67 -25.04 -14.91
N ALA A 672 -35.40 -26.07 -15.72
CA ALA A 672 -36.34 -26.58 -16.73
C ALA A 672 -37.65 -27.15 -16.16
N ALA A 673 -37.67 -27.56 -14.88
CA ALA A 673 -38.86 -28.02 -14.18
C ALA A 673 -39.79 -26.86 -13.74
N GLN A 674 -39.33 -25.62 -13.80
CA GLN A 674 -40.13 -24.44 -13.44
C GLN A 674 -40.99 -23.97 -14.62
N THR A 675 -41.97 -23.09 -14.35
CA THR A 675 -42.89 -22.61 -15.38
C THR A 675 -42.31 -21.40 -16.13
N SER A 676 -42.93 -21.02 -17.25
CA SER A 676 -42.62 -19.79 -17.99
C SER A 676 -42.85 -18.48 -17.21
N GLN A 677 -43.22 -18.55 -15.93
CA GLN A 677 -43.43 -17.39 -15.04
C GLN A 677 -42.21 -17.06 -14.15
N GLY A 678 -41.07 -17.75 -14.35
CA GLY A 678 -39.81 -17.51 -13.66
C GLY A 678 -39.29 -18.71 -12.88
N ILE A 679 -38.00 -18.68 -12.58
CA ILE A 679 -37.27 -19.69 -11.82
C ILE A 679 -37.18 -19.21 -10.37
N TYR A 680 -37.83 -19.94 -9.46
CA TYR A 680 -37.91 -19.60 -8.04
C TYR A 680 -37.07 -20.54 -7.18
N TRP A 681 -36.41 -20.01 -6.16
CA TRP A 681 -35.57 -20.78 -5.25
C TRP A 681 -35.72 -20.28 -3.80
N GLY A 682 -36.51 -20.99 -3.00
CA GLY A 682 -36.94 -20.48 -1.70
C GLY A 682 -37.85 -19.26 -1.85
N ASP A 683 -37.48 -18.15 -1.20
CA ASP A 683 -38.14 -16.84 -1.32
C ASP A 683 -37.50 -15.93 -2.38
N TRP A 684 -36.59 -16.46 -3.21
CA TRP A 684 -35.97 -15.75 -4.31
C TRP A 684 -36.65 -16.05 -5.66
N ILE A 685 -36.70 -15.05 -6.54
CA ILE A 685 -36.72 -15.27 -7.99
C ILE A 685 -35.30 -15.06 -8.52
N ILE A 686 -34.78 -16.08 -9.19
CA ILE A 686 -33.35 -16.19 -9.54
C ILE A 686 -33.08 -16.29 -11.04
N GLY A 687 -34.14 -16.36 -11.84
CA GLY A 687 -34.05 -16.35 -13.28
C GLY A 687 -35.41 -16.22 -13.94
N TYR A 688 -35.41 -15.80 -15.19
CA TYR A 688 -36.62 -15.64 -15.99
C TYR A 688 -36.31 -15.99 -17.45
N GLU A 689 -36.85 -17.10 -17.95
CA GLU A 689 -36.69 -17.49 -19.34
C GLU A 689 -37.56 -16.59 -20.23
N ASN A 690 -36.95 -15.68 -20.98
CA ASN A 690 -37.65 -14.96 -22.04
C ASN A 690 -37.80 -15.87 -23.25
N CYS A 691 -39.06 -16.27 -23.48
CA CYS A 691 -39.55 -17.01 -24.63
C CYS A 691 -38.92 -16.52 -25.93
N GLU A 692 -38.24 -17.40 -26.65
CA GLU A 692 -37.88 -17.19 -28.05
C GLU A 692 -39.15 -16.78 -28.83
N GLY A 693 -39.25 -15.49 -29.18
CA GLY A 693 -40.19 -15.01 -30.20
C GLY A 693 -41.38 -14.11 -29.79
N ASN A 694 -41.60 -13.73 -28.53
CA ASN A 694 -42.68 -12.79 -28.16
C ASN A 694 -42.24 -11.73 -27.14
N SER A 695 -42.55 -10.45 -27.41
CA SER A 695 -42.36 -9.35 -26.45
C SER A 695 -43.25 -9.56 -25.22
N VAL A 696 -42.66 -9.85 -24.06
CA VAL A 696 -43.41 -9.94 -22.80
C VAL A 696 -43.71 -8.53 -22.31
N GLU A 697 -44.94 -8.05 -22.56
CA GLU A 697 -45.33 -6.71 -22.11
C GLU A 697 -45.54 -6.62 -20.59
N THR A 698 -45.85 -7.74 -19.92
CA THR A 698 -46.27 -7.76 -18.51
C THR A 698 -45.80 -9.01 -17.79
N VAL A 699 -45.16 -8.85 -16.64
CA VAL A 699 -44.71 -9.93 -15.74
C VAL A 699 -45.38 -9.83 -14.36
N TYR A 700 -45.74 -10.98 -13.80
CA TYR A 700 -46.28 -11.11 -12.45
C TYR A 700 -45.35 -11.98 -11.59
N ILE A 701 -44.71 -11.38 -10.58
CA ILE A 701 -43.93 -12.13 -9.59
C ILE A 701 -44.89 -12.76 -8.58
N LYS A 702 -44.66 -14.04 -8.25
CA LYS A 702 -45.44 -14.82 -7.28
C LYS A 702 -45.47 -14.17 -5.88
N ASP A 703 -46.65 -14.13 -5.25
CA ASP A 703 -46.80 -13.70 -3.86
C ASP A 703 -45.95 -14.55 -2.89
N GLY A 704 -45.32 -13.89 -1.92
CA GLY A 704 -44.37 -14.53 -0.98
C GLY A 704 -42.91 -14.46 -1.43
N THR A 705 -42.62 -14.01 -2.66
CA THR A 705 -41.26 -13.68 -3.09
C THR A 705 -40.74 -12.49 -2.30
N ARG A 706 -39.56 -12.63 -1.70
CA ARG A 706 -38.91 -11.60 -0.86
C ARG A 706 -37.69 -10.99 -1.56
N HIS A 707 -37.08 -11.68 -2.51
CA HIS A 707 -35.85 -11.22 -3.15
C HIS A 707 -35.86 -11.44 -4.67
N ILE A 708 -35.32 -10.47 -5.43
CA ILE A 708 -35.01 -10.62 -6.86
C ILE A 708 -33.50 -10.68 -7.00
N ALA A 709 -32.96 -11.73 -7.62
CA ALA A 709 -31.53 -11.90 -7.87
C ALA A 709 -31.00 -10.93 -8.94
N ASP A 710 -29.69 -10.93 -9.13
CA ASP A 710 -29.02 -10.03 -10.07
C ASP A 710 -29.41 -10.36 -11.53
N HIS A 711 -29.58 -9.33 -12.36
CA HIS A 711 -29.86 -9.38 -13.81
C HIS A 711 -31.05 -10.24 -14.27
N VAL A 712 -31.92 -10.69 -13.35
CA VAL A 712 -33.01 -11.66 -13.63
C VAL A 712 -33.94 -11.25 -14.78
N PHE A 713 -34.33 -9.97 -14.85
CA PHE A 713 -35.20 -9.44 -15.90
C PHE A 713 -34.48 -8.51 -16.87
N ALA A 714 -33.14 -8.50 -16.86
CA ALA A 714 -32.36 -7.78 -17.85
C ALA A 714 -32.40 -8.54 -19.18
N PRO A 715 -32.69 -7.88 -20.31
CA PRO A 715 -32.62 -8.51 -21.62
C PRO A 715 -31.17 -8.91 -21.95
N THR A 716 -30.99 -10.11 -22.48
CA THR A 716 -29.68 -10.58 -22.98
C THR A 716 -29.21 -9.70 -24.15
N MET A 717 -28.10 -8.98 -23.99
CA MET A 717 -27.49 -8.14 -25.05
C MET A 717 -26.87 -8.94 -26.22
N ALA A 718 -27.01 -10.27 -26.22
CA ALA A 718 -26.18 -11.18 -27.01
C ALA A 718 -26.45 -11.23 -28.52
N GLN A 719 -27.54 -10.63 -29.02
CA GLN A 719 -27.77 -10.53 -30.48
C GLN A 719 -28.49 -9.21 -30.76
N GLY A 720 -28.07 -8.47 -31.79
CA GLY A 720 -28.54 -7.12 -32.14
C GLY A 720 -30.03 -6.96 -32.51
N HIS A 721 -30.93 -7.50 -31.69
CA HIS A 721 -32.37 -7.44 -31.79
C HIS A 721 -32.93 -6.47 -30.74
N ASN A 722 -33.26 -5.27 -31.20
CA ASN A 722 -33.76 -4.11 -30.44
C ASN A 722 -35.16 -4.23 -29.80
N ASN A 723 -35.71 -5.42 -29.48
CA ASN A 723 -37.17 -5.55 -29.28
C ASN A 723 -37.67 -6.29 -28.01
N TYR A 724 -36.83 -6.52 -26.99
CA TYR A 724 -37.27 -7.25 -25.77
C TYR A 724 -37.28 -6.35 -24.53
N TYR A 725 -38.31 -5.53 -24.38
CA TYR A 725 -38.42 -4.60 -23.25
C TYR A 725 -39.76 -4.74 -22.53
N MET A 726 -39.69 -5.14 -21.26
CA MET A 726 -40.88 -5.28 -20.40
C MET A 726 -41.50 -3.92 -20.12
N LYS A 727 -42.83 -3.80 -20.22
CA LYS A 727 -43.54 -2.53 -19.98
C LYS A 727 -44.14 -2.43 -18.58
N TYR A 728 -44.47 -3.58 -17.98
CA TYR A 728 -45.08 -3.67 -16.66
C TYR A 728 -44.55 -4.87 -15.88
N ILE A 729 -44.28 -4.66 -14.59
CA ILE A 729 -43.98 -5.74 -13.64
C ILE A 729 -44.77 -5.52 -12.35
N ASN A 730 -45.38 -6.59 -11.84
CA ASN A 730 -46.00 -6.58 -10.52
C ASN A 730 -44.97 -6.98 -9.45
N LEU A 731 -44.54 -6.02 -8.62
CA LEU A 731 -43.69 -6.26 -7.46
C LEU A 731 -44.56 -6.53 -6.23
N PRO A 732 -44.49 -7.72 -5.59
CA PRO A 732 -45.35 -8.07 -4.46
C PRO A 732 -44.98 -7.31 -3.18
N GLU A 733 -45.94 -7.10 -2.28
CA GLU A 733 -45.70 -6.42 -0.99
C GLU A 733 -44.72 -7.18 -0.08
N SER A 734 -44.51 -8.47 -0.30
CA SER A 734 -43.50 -9.27 0.42
C SER A 734 -42.06 -8.95 0.04
N LEU A 735 -41.83 -8.19 -1.04
CA LEU A 735 -40.49 -7.94 -1.57
C LEU A 735 -39.65 -7.06 -0.62
N GLU A 736 -38.41 -7.48 -0.37
CA GLU A 736 -37.46 -6.88 0.56
C GLU A 736 -36.18 -6.38 -0.13
N SER A 737 -35.76 -6.97 -1.24
CA SER A 737 -34.61 -6.52 -2.03
C SER A 737 -34.79 -6.70 -3.54
N ILE A 738 -34.12 -5.83 -4.29
CA ILE A 738 -33.98 -5.89 -5.75
C ILE A 738 -32.49 -5.93 -6.06
N GLY A 739 -32.02 -7.02 -6.67
CA GLY A 739 -30.61 -7.26 -6.99
C GLY A 739 -30.03 -6.39 -8.10
N GLU A 740 -28.74 -6.58 -8.32
CA GLU A 740 -27.92 -5.79 -9.23
C GLU A 740 -28.40 -5.96 -10.67
N GLY A 741 -28.66 -4.87 -11.39
CA GLY A 741 -29.11 -4.92 -12.78
C GLY A 741 -30.45 -5.64 -13.01
N ALA A 742 -31.17 -6.04 -11.95
CA ALA A 742 -32.29 -6.97 -12.02
C ALA A 742 -33.42 -6.56 -12.97
N LEU A 743 -33.66 -5.26 -13.13
CA LEU A 743 -34.74 -4.68 -13.95
C LEU A 743 -34.19 -3.72 -15.03
N ALA A 744 -32.89 -3.79 -15.31
CA ALA A 744 -32.22 -2.90 -16.26
C ALA A 744 -32.73 -3.08 -17.71
N TYR A 745 -32.56 -2.04 -18.52
CA TYR A 745 -32.88 -1.98 -19.95
C TYR A 745 -34.34 -2.22 -20.32
N ASN A 746 -35.32 -2.11 -19.41
CA ASN A 746 -36.73 -2.34 -19.71
C ASN A 746 -37.51 -1.08 -20.13
N SER A 747 -38.69 -1.25 -20.75
CA SER A 747 -39.56 -0.17 -21.25
C SER A 747 -40.65 0.25 -20.25
N PHE A 748 -40.33 0.20 -18.95
CA PHE A 748 -41.25 0.65 -17.92
C PHE A 748 -41.57 2.13 -18.10
N THR A 749 -42.85 2.50 -18.11
CA THR A 749 -43.23 3.93 -18.06
C THR A 749 -43.37 4.44 -16.63
N THR A 750 -43.81 3.57 -15.72
CA THR A 750 -43.91 3.84 -14.28
C THR A 750 -43.55 2.60 -13.48
N ILE A 751 -42.90 2.78 -12.33
CA ILE A 751 -42.62 1.70 -11.37
C ILE A 751 -43.01 2.15 -9.96
N THR A 752 -43.56 1.25 -9.15
CA THR A 752 -43.83 1.48 -7.73
C THR A 752 -43.09 0.44 -6.91
N ILE A 753 -42.22 0.90 -6.00
CA ILE A 753 -41.43 0.05 -5.14
C ILE A 753 -42.22 -0.26 -3.86
N PRO A 754 -42.46 -1.53 -3.50
CA PRO A 754 -43.19 -1.91 -2.29
C PRO A 754 -42.52 -1.43 -1.00
N LYS A 755 -43.31 -1.26 0.07
CA LYS A 755 -42.86 -0.70 1.37
C LYS A 755 -41.79 -1.52 2.10
N ASN A 756 -41.74 -2.81 1.84
CA ASN A 756 -40.82 -3.72 2.52
C ASN A 756 -39.42 -3.72 1.89
N VAL A 757 -39.27 -3.18 0.67
CA VAL A 757 -37.97 -3.08 -0.01
C VAL A 757 -37.06 -2.14 0.76
N LYS A 758 -35.92 -2.66 1.23
CA LYS A 758 -34.92 -1.89 1.99
C LYS A 758 -33.76 -1.42 1.12
N VAL A 759 -33.41 -2.20 0.10
CA VAL A 759 -32.27 -1.95 -0.78
C VAL A 759 -32.68 -2.19 -2.22
N ILE A 760 -32.31 -1.25 -3.09
CA ILE A 760 -32.28 -1.42 -4.54
C ILE A 760 -30.81 -1.37 -4.91
N ASP A 761 -30.27 -2.48 -5.40
CA ASP A 761 -28.84 -2.66 -5.66
C ASP A 761 -28.38 -1.92 -6.94
N ASP A 762 -27.10 -2.02 -7.25
CA ASP A 762 -26.45 -1.31 -8.35
C ASP A 762 -27.12 -1.63 -9.70
N TYR A 763 -27.19 -0.66 -10.62
CA TYR A 763 -27.73 -0.80 -11.97
C TYR A 763 -29.20 -1.26 -12.10
N ALA A 764 -29.93 -1.46 -11.00
CA ALA A 764 -31.18 -2.21 -11.01
C ALA A 764 -32.24 -1.70 -11.99
N PHE A 765 -32.31 -0.39 -12.27
CA PHE A 765 -33.22 0.22 -13.25
C PHE A 765 -32.47 0.99 -14.36
N SER A 766 -31.18 0.71 -14.54
CA SER A 766 -30.36 1.41 -15.54
C SER A 766 -30.93 1.21 -16.95
N ASN A 767 -30.80 2.23 -17.80
CA ASN A 767 -31.26 2.26 -19.19
C ASN A 767 -32.75 1.97 -19.41
N CYS A 768 -33.62 2.17 -18.41
CA CYS A 768 -35.06 2.17 -18.62
C CYS A 768 -35.51 3.49 -19.27
N HIS A 769 -35.31 3.64 -20.57
CA HIS A 769 -35.46 4.92 -21.29
C HIS A 769 -36.89 5.49 -21.23
N ASP A 770 -37.90 4.62 -21.21
CA ASP A 770 -39.31 5.01 -21.17
C ASP A 770 -39.81 5.44 -19.79
N LEU A 771 -38.97 5.30 -18.74
CA LEU A 771 -39.34 5.51 -17.35
C LEU A 771 -39.58 6.97 -17.04
N LYS A 772 -40.85 7.32 -16.81
CA LYS A 772 -41.31 8.69 -16.53
C LYS A 772 -41.50 8.96 -15.04
N LYS A 773 -41.86 7.94 -14.27
CA LYS A 773 -42.20 8.07 -12.84
C LYS A 773 -41.76 6.85 -12.03
N VAL A 774 -41.05 7.11 -10.95
CA VAL A 774 -40.69 6.11 -9.92
C VAL A 774 -41.37 6.52 -8.62
N THR A 775 -42.12 5.59 -8.02
CA THR A 775 -42.71 5.77 -6.69
C THR A 775 -41.91 4.94 -5.69
N LEU A 776 -41.11 5.61 -4.87
CA LEU A 776 -40.34 4.98 -3.79
C LEU A 776 -41.15 5.03 -2.49
N SER A 777 -41.22 3.91 -1.77
CA SER A 777 -41.96 3.81 -0.50
C SER A 777 -41.12 4.22 0.71
N GLU A 778 -41.77 4.75 1.75
CA GLU A 778 -41.13 4.98 3.05
C GLU A 778 -40.72 3.65 3.69
N GLY A 779 -39.44 3.54 4.05
CA GLY A 779 -38.82 2.31 4.52
C GLY A 779 -37.58 1.91 3.71
N LEU A 780 -37.40 2.45 2.50
CA LEU A 780 -36.22 2.25 1.66
C LEU A 780 -34.99 2.94 2.27
N LEU A 781 -33.87 2.22 2.35
CA LEU A 781 -32.65 2.67 3.03
C LEU A 781 -31.51 3.00 2.07
N SER A 782 -31.41 2.29 0.94
CA SER A 782 -30.29 2.45 -0.01
C SER A 782 -30.74 2.34 -1.48
N LEU A 783 -30.12 3.18 -2.30
CA LEU A 783 -30.08 3.10 -3.77
C LEU A 783 -28.64 2.83 -4.21
N GLY A 784 -28.43 1.85 -5.09
CA GLY A 784 -27.12 1.46 -5.62
C GLY A 784 -26.52 2.44 -6.62
N GLU A 785 -25.29 2.15 -7.02
CA GLU A 785 -24.55 2.81 -8.10
C GLU A 785 -25.30 2.67 -9.44
N ILE A 786 -25.35 3.76 -10.22
CA ILE A 786 -25.88 3.78 -11.61
C ILE A 786 -27.36 3.31 -11.71
N VAL A 787 -28.08 3.21 -10.58
CA VAL A 787 -29.41 2.58 -10.49
C VAL A 787 -30.46 3.12 -11.48
N PHE A 788 -30.49 4.42 -11.79
CA PHE A 788 -31.40 5.04 -12.77
C PHE A 788 -30.65 5.70 -13.95
N THR A 789 -29.40 5.31 -14.19
CA THR A 789 -28.60 5.90 -15.26
C THR A 789 -29.25 5.65 -16.62
N GLY A 790 -29.30 6.65 -17.50
CA GLY A 790 -29.89 6.51 -18.84
C GLY A 790 -31.42 6.49 -18.87
N CYS A 791 -32.11 6.70 -17.74
CA CYS A 791 -33.56 6.90 -17.70
C CYS A 791 -33.94 8.32 -18.17
N GLY A 792 -33.72 8.61 -19.47
CA GLY A 792 -33.83 9.95 -20.04
C GLY A 792 -35.20 10.62 -19.86
N ASN A 793 -36.30 9.86 -19.77
CA ASN A 793 -37.65 10.41 -19.58
C ASN A 793 -38.02 10.67 -18.10
N LEU A 794 -37.16 10.34 -17.14
CA LEU A 794 -37.41 10.56 -15.72
C LEU A 794 -37.18 12.03 -15.38
N THR A 795 -38.26 12.77 -15.16
CA THR A 795 -38.22 14.25 -15.00
C THR A 795 -38.27 14.72 -13.54
N SER A 796 -38.74 13.88 -12.62
CA SER A 796 -38.75 14.13 -11.18
C SER A 796 -38.87 12.81 -10.42
N ILE A 797 -38.33 12.78 -9.21
CA ILE A 797 -38.44 11.65 -8.27
C ILE A 797 -38.51 12.22 -6.85
N ASN A 798 -39.37 11.65 -6.00
CA ASN A 798 -39.43 11.98 -4.59
C ASN A 798 -38.63 10.93 -3.82
N LEU A 799 -37.59 11.35 -3.10
CA LEU A 799 -36.76 10.44 -2.33
C LEU A 799 -37.35 10.30 -0.91
N PRO A 800 -37.54 9.07 -0.41
CA PRO A 800 -38.18 8.86 0.89
C PRO A 800 -37.29 9.37 2.03
N SER A 801 -37.91 9.83 3.12
CA SER A 801 -37.19 10.42 4.27
C SER A 801 -36.31 9.41 5.03
N THR A 802 -36.59 8.13 4.83
CA THR A 802 -35.89 6.97 5.37
C THR A 802 -34.59 6.63 4.64
N LEU A 803 -34.36 7.18 3.45
CA LEU A 803 -33.17 6.91 2.62
C LEU A 803 -31.89 7.40 3.32
N GLN A 804 -30.87 6.54 3.35
CA GLN A 804 -29.60 6.78 4.05
C GLN A 804 -28.38 6.73 3.11
N HIS A 805 -28.52 6.12 1.93
CA HIS A 805 -27.41 5.92 0.99
C HIS A 805 -27.88 6.01 -0.47
N ILE A 806 -27.04 6.61 -1.31
CA ILE A 806 -27.18 6.67 -2.77
C ILE A 806 -25.78 6.44 -3.36
N GLY A 807 -25.64 5.40 -4.19
CA GLY A 807 -24.39 5.08 -4.88
C GLY A 807 -24.00 6.10 -5.95
N SER A 808 -22.81 5.95 -6.51
CA SER A 808 -22.28 6.87 -7.52
C SER A 808 -23.15 6.90 -8.76
N ASN A 809 -23.21 8.06 -9.41
CA ASN A 809 -23.80 8.21 -10.74
C ASN A 809 -25.27 7.77 -10.85
N ALA A 810 -25.99 7.58 -9.73
CA ALA A 810 -27.31 6.96 -9.67
C ALA A 810 -28.36 7.55 -10.62
N PHE A 811 -28.22 8.82 -11.02
CA PHE A 811 -29.18 9.56 -11.85
C PHE A 811 -28.57 10.15 -13.14
N ILE A 812 -27.37 9.72 -13.55
CA ILE A 812 -26.73 10.26 -14.77
C ILE A 812 -27.57 9.95 -16.02
N GLY A 813 -27.68 10.91 -16.95
CA GLY A 813 -28.47 10.72 -18.17
C GLY A 813 -29.99 10.65 -17.93
N THR A 814 -30.46 11.13 -16.76
CA THR A 814 -31.88 11.40 -16.53
C THR A 814 -32.22 12.84 -16.88
N SER A 815 -33.45 13.11 -17.29
CA SER A 815 -33.95 14.48 -17.49
C SER A 815 -33.87 15.35 -16.23
N ILE A 816 -33.81 14.76 -15.01
CA ILE A 816 -33.61 15.52 -13.76
C ILE A 816 -32.24 16.21 -13.76
N ILE A 817 -31.19 15.48 -14.16
CA ILE A 817 -29.81 15.96 -14.16
C ILE A 817 -29.50 16.79 -15.40
N GLU A 818 -30.00 16.39 -16.57
CA GLU A 818 -29.79 17.14 -17.81
C GLU A 818 -30.35 18.57 -17.73
N LYS A 819 -31.49 18.77 -17.07
CA LYS A 819 -32.07 20.10 -16.82
C LYS A 819 -31.24 20.98 -15.87
N GLN A 820 -30.33 20.38 -15.12
CA GLN A 820 -29.38 21.04 -14.22
C GLN A 820 -27.98 21.15 -14.85
N SER A 821 -27.87 20.88 -16.16
CA SER A 821 -26.61 21.07 -16.90
C SER A 821 -26.13 22.51 -16.77
N GLY A 822 -24.86 22.69 -16.39
CA GLY A 822 -24.24 23.99 -16.11
C GLY A 822 -24.40 24.50 -14.67
N GLN A 823 -25.15 23.83 -13.79
CA GLN A 823 -25.12 24.11 -12.36
C GLN A 823 -23.87 23.52 -11.70
N GLU A 824 -23.24 24.26 -10.79
CA GLU A 824 -22.03 23.81 -10.10
C GLU A 824 -22.27 22.59 -9.20
N ILE A 825 -23.45 22.50 -8.60
CA ILE A 825 -23.91 21.37 -7.78
C ILE A 825 -25.29 20.96 -8.30
N GLN A 826 -25.46 19.67 -8.60
CA GLN A 826 -26.69 19.09 -9.10
C GLN A 826 -27.39 18.30 -7.98
N TYR A 827 -28.70 18.49 -7.89
CA TYR A 827 -29.53 17.96 -6.82
C TYR A 827 -30.62 17.05 -7.34
N VAL A 828 -30.95 16.00 -6.59
CA VAL A 828 -32.18 15.23 -6.75
C VAL A 828 -32.92 15.29 -5.43
N ASP A 829 -34.07 15.96 -5.41
CA ASP A 829 -34.80 16.29 -4.19
C ASP A 829 -33.88 16.98 -3.14
N LYS A 830 -33.67 16.38 -1.97
CA LYS A 830 -32.79 16.92 -0.90
C LYS A 830 -31.38 16.32 -0.90
N TRP A 831 -30.94 15.71 -1.99
CA TRP A 831 -29.63 15.07 -2.10
C TRP A 831 -28.76 15.74 -3.16
N VAL A 832 -27.47 15.89 -2.84
CA VAL A 832 -26.45 16.21 -3.85
C VAL A 832 -26.04 14.91 -4.53
N VAL A 833 -26.11 14.88 -5.86
CA VAL A 833 -25.82 13.67 -6.65
C VAL A 833 -24.66 13.80 -7.62
N ALA A 834 -24.27 15.04 -7.96
CA ALA A 834 -23.12 15.31 -8.82
C ALA A 834 -22.69 16.77 -8.68
N SER A 835 -21.44 17.07 -9.03
CA SER A 835 -20.90 18.41 -9.11
C SER A 835 -19.85 18.49 -10.21
N SER A 836 -19.82 19.62 -10.91
CA SER A 836 -18.79 19.97 -11.90
C SER A 836 -18.17 21.34 -11.61
N GLY A 837 -18.51 21.94 -10.46
CA GLY A 837 -18.07 23.27 -10.07
C GLY A 837 -16.57 23.34 -9.74
N GLY A 838 -16.00 24.55 -9.88
CA GLY A 838 -14.64 24.89 -9.46
C GLY A 838 -14.66 25.98 -8.38
N GLY A 839 -13.54 26.16 -7.66
CA GLY A 839 -13.43 27.26 -6.68
C GLY A 839 -14.07 26.96 -5.33
N ASN A 840 -14.92 27.86 -4.80
CA ASN A 840 -15.55 27.72 -3.48
C ASN A 840 -17.05 27.46 -3.63
N LEU A 841 -17.52 26.30 -3.18
CA LEU A 841 -18.91 25.89 -3.32
C LEU A 841 -19.64 25.88 -1.96
N ASN A 842 -20.95 26.14 -1.99
CA ASN A 842 -21.81 26.07 -0.81
C ASN A 842 -22.98 25.11 -1.08
N ILE A 843 -23.11 24.07 -0.25
CA ILE A 843 -24.26 23.16 -0.33
C ILE A 843 -25.47 23.85 0.29
N ALA A 844 -26.62 23.77 -0.39
CA ALA A 844 -27.84 24.44 0.03
C ALA A 844 -28.33 24.00 1.43
N ASN A 845 -28.82 24.95 2.24
CA ASN A 845 -29.46 24.62 3.51
C ASN A 845 -30.73 23.79 3.28
N GLY A 846 -30.89 22.70 4.03
CA GLY A 846 -32.01 21.78 3.87
C GLY A 846 -31.68 20.52 3.06
N THR A 847 -30.50 20.45 2.43
CA THR A 847 -29.95 19.20 1.90
C THR A 847 -29.71 18.21 3.03
N VAL A 848 -30.12 16.95 2.82
CA VAL A 848 -30.12 15.87 3.82
C VAL A 848 -28.98 14.88 3.58
N GLY A 849 -28.52 14.70 2.33
CA GLY A 849 -27.41 13.79 2.04
C GLY A 849 -26.61 14.13 0.77
N ILE A 850 -25.47 13.45 0.62
CA ILE A 850 -24.55 13.54 -0.51
C ILE A 850 -24.25 12.11 -0.96
N CYS A 851 -24.43 11.78 -2.24
CA CYS A 851 -24.16 10.45 -2.79
C CYS A 851 -22.66 10.11 -2.84
N ASP A 852 -22.35 8.85 -3.11
CA ASP A 852 -20.99 8.40 -3.35
C ASP A 852 -20.37 9.18 -4.54
N TYR A 853 -19.10 9.55 -4.40
CA TYR A 853 -18.32 10.26 -5.44
C TYR A 853 -18.92 11.57 -6.00
N ALA A 854 -19.90 12.20 -5.33
CA ALA A 854 -20.60 13.38 -5.86
C ALA A 854 -19.69 14.55 -6.30
N PHE A 855 -18.54 14.74 -5.65
CA PHE A 855 -17.54 15.76 -5.97
C PHE A 855 -16.19 15.14 -6.42
N PHE A 856 -16.21 13.94 -6.99
CA PHE A 856 -15.01 13.28 -7.49
C PHE A 856 -14.41 14.04 -8.68
N ASN A 857 -13.09 14.22 -8.70
CA ASN A 857 -12.37 15.00 -9.72
C ASN A 857 -12.76 16.48 -9.85
N CYS A 858 -13.58 17.05 -8.95
CA CYS A 858 -13.87 18.48 -8.99
C CYS A 858 -12.64 19.31 -8.55
N THR A 859 -12.32 20.40 -9.26
CA THR A 859 -11.21 21.32 -8.95
C THR A 859 -11.56 22.34 -7.85
N VAL A 860 -12.24 21.88 -6.81
CA VAL A 860 -12.82 22.71 -5.76
C VAL A 860 -11.77 22.98 -4.68
N GLY A 861 -11.57 24.26 -4.35
CA GLY A 861 -10.70 24.69 -3.26
C GLY A 861 -11.38 24.58 -1.90
N GLN A 862 -12.65 24.97 -1.77
CA GLN A 862 -13.40 24.89 -0.51
C GLN A 862 -14.87 24.49 -0.70
N ILE A 863 -15.43 23.63 0.17
CA ILE A 863 -16.87 23.34 0.23
C ILE A 863 -17.42 23.64 1.63
N THR A 864 -18.47 24.45 1.71
CA THR A 864 -19.24 24.64 2.95
C THR A 864 -20.38 23.63 3.05
N VAL A 865 -20.35 22.79 4.09
CA VAL A 865 -21.35 21.73 4.31
C VAL A 865 -22.30 22.11 5.46
N PRO A 866 -23.61 22.23 5.22
CA PRO A 866 -24.58 22.66 6.22
C PRO A 866 -24.84 21.57 7.27
N VAL A 867 -25.33 21.99 8.44
CA VAL A 867 -25.67 21.08 9.56
C VAL A 867 -26.85 20.14 9.24
N SER A 868 -27.63 20.45 8.20
CA SER A 868 -28.78 19.63 7.78
C SER A 868 -28.37 18.29 7.15
N ILE A 869 -27.11 18.15 6.71
CA ILE A 869 -26.59 16.89 6.16
C ILE A 869 -26.52 15.83 7.26
N LYS A 870 -27.22 14.72 7.02
CA LYS A 870 -27.24 13.53 7.87
C LYS A 870 -26.40 12.40 7.29
N TYR A 871 -26.35 12.29 5.96
CA TYR A 871 -25.73 11.16 5.26
C TYR A 871 -24.64 11.63 4.29
N MET A 872 -23.47 11.00 4.35
CA MET A 872 -22.31 11.31 3.52
C MET A 872 -21.86 10.02 2.84
N GLY A 873 -21.95 9.98 1.51
CA GLY A 873 -21.52 8.84 0.70
C GLY A 873 -19.99 8.63 0.71
N ASN A 874 -19.56 7.44 0.28
CA ASN A 874 -18.15 7.08 0.19
C ASN A 874 -17.42 8.00 -0.79
N GLN A 875 -16.26 8.49 -0.35
CA GLN A 875 -15.36 9.34 -1.15
C GLN A 875 -16.09 10.49 -1.89
N CYS A 876 -17.22 10.95 -1.35
CA CYS A 876 -18.07 11.95 -1.97
C CYS A 876 -17.39 13.30 -2.16
N MET A 877 -16.30 13.62 -1.46
CA MET A 877 -15.55 14.85 -1.65
C MET A 877 -14.07 14.74 -1.26
N GLY A 878 -13.23 15.55 -1.92
CA GLY A 878 -11.81 15.67 -1.60
C GLY A 878 -10.91 14.62 -2.24
N TYR A 879 -11.35 13.95 -3.31
CA TYR A 879 -10.60 12.89 -3.99
C TYR A 879 -10.47 13.17 -5.50
N LYS A 880 -9.30 12.81 -6.05
CA LYS A 880 -9.03 12.81 -7.49
C LYS A 880 -8.38 11.49 -7.93
N GLN A 881 -8.59 11.14 -9.18
CA GLN A 881 -7.90 10.04 -9.86
C GLN A 881 -6.65 10.55 -10.58
N SER A 882 -5.53 9.82 -10.44
CA SER A 882 -4.30 10.04 -11.20
C SER A 882 -3.78 8.69 -11.68
N GLY A 883 -4.13 8.29 -12.91
CA GLY A 883 -3.95 6.91 -13.38
C GLY A 883 -4.85 5.95 -12.62
N ASP A 884 -4.31 4.82 -12.14
CA ASP A 884 -5.06 3.80 -11.38
C ASP A 884 -5.18 4.11 -9.88
N THR A 885 -4.63 5.25 -9.41
CA THR A 885 -4.59 5.60 -7.99
C THR A 885 -5.59 6.71 -7.67
N ILE A 886 -6.51 6.44 -6.73
CA ILE A 886 -7.38 7.45 -6.12
C ILE A 886 -6.63 8.07 -4.93
N SER A 887 -6.50 9.39 -4.93
CA SER A 887 -5.75 10.12 -3.89
C SER A 887 -6.51 11.33 -3.37
N PRO A 888 -6.35 11.69 -2.07
CA PRO A 888 -6.89 12.92 -1.52
C PRO A 888 -6.32 14.15 -2.25
N TYR A 889 -7.16 15.14 -2.50
CA TYR A 889 -6.77 16.40 -3.13
C TYR A 889 -6.11 17.33 -2.09
N SER A 890 -4.79 17.59 -2.24
CA SER A 890 -3.98 18.31 -1.24
C SER A 890 -4.43 19.75 -0.96
N GLY A 891 -5.11 20.40 -1.91
CA GLY A 891 -5.61 21.77 -1.80
C GLY A 891 -7.07 21.92 -1.37
N PHE A 892 -7.78 20.81 -1.10
CA PHE A 892 -9.21 20.82 -0.82
C PHE A 892 -9.47 21.13 0.64
N LYS A 893 -10.52 21.92 0.92
CA LYS A 893 -10.90 22.28 2.29
C LYS A 893 -12.40 22.17 2.51
N MET A 894 -12.82 21.43 3.52
CA MET A 894 -14.23 21.36 3.94
C MET A 894 -14.51 22.31 5.11
N VAL A 895 -15.57 23.11 5.05
CA VAL A 895 -16.06 23.90 6.18
C VAL A 895 -17.28 23.18 6.77
N CYS A 896 -17.16 22.69 8.00
CA CYS A 896 -18.19 21.86 8.63
C CYS A 896 -18.43 22.22 10.10
N TYR A 897 -19.61 21.86 10.60
CA TYR A 897 -19.98 22.10 12.00
C TYR A 897 -19.42 21.02 12.92
N THR A 898 -19.07 21.41 14.15
CA THR A 898 -18.58 20.45 15.14
C THR A 898 -19.64 19.38 15.42
N ASN A 899 -19.21 18.11 15.37
CA ASN A 899 -20.01 16.89 15.52
C ASN A 899 -21.09 16.67 14.44
N SER A 900 -21.03 17.35 13.30
CA SER A 900 -21.90 17.03 12.15
C SER A 900 -21.45 15.77 11.41
N ALA A 901 -22.31 15.22 10.55
CA ALA A 901 -21.97 14.10 9.66
C ALA A 901 -20.73 14.41 8.82
N ALA A 902 -20.59 15.64 8.34
CA ALA A 902 -19.42 16.12 7.60
C ALA A 902 -18.15 16.12 8.46
N HIS A 903 -18.20 16.47 9.74
CA HIS A 903 -17.05 16.39 10.64
C HIS A 903 -16.60 14.93 10.89
N VAL A 904 -17.56 14.01 11.05
CA VAL A 904 -17.26 12.58 11.20
C VAL A 904 -16.64 12.03 9.92
N TYR A 905 -17.19 12.38 8.76
CA TYR A 905 -16.65 12.03 7.45
C TYR A 905 -15.21 12.53 7.27
N ALA A 906 -14.93 13.80 7.59
CA ALA A 906 -13.60 14.40 7.48
C ALA A 906 -12.54 13.59 8.24
N LYS A 907 -12.88 13.18 9.47
CA LYS A 907 -12.00 12.38 10.33
C LYS A 907 -11.79 10.97 9.80
N LYS A 908 -12.86 10.31 9.30
CA LYS A 908 -12.79 8.94 8.77
C LYS A 908 -11.89 8.88 7.54
N TYR A 909 -11.97 9.88 6.66
CA TYR A 909 -11.35 9.88 5.33
C TYR A 909 -10.11 10.79 5.21
N GLY A 910 -9.68 11.45 6.28
CA GLY A 910 -8.48 12.31 6.29
C GLY A 910 -8.60 13.56 5.43
N VAL A 911 -9.82 14.05 5.20
CA VAL A 911 -10.09 15.24 4.38
C VAL A 911 -9.81 16.50 5.20
N ASN A 912 -9.06 17.47 4.68
CA ASN A 912 -8.77 18.73 5.38
C ASN A 912 -10.05 19.53 5.66
N TYR A 913 -10.22 20.03 6.89
CA TYR A 913 -11.44 20.76 7.29
C TYR A 913 -11.20 21.95 8.22
N THR A 914 -12.19 22.85 8.29
CA THR A 914 -12.33 23.91 9.28
C THR A 914 -13.63 23.74 10.04
N LEU A 915 -13.52 23.78 11.37
CA LEU A 915 -14.66 23.63 12.26
C LEU A 915 -15.33 24.97 12.54
N ILE A 916 -16.65 24.96 12.42
CA ILE A 916 -17.52 25.99 12.98
C ILE A 916 -18.20 25.40 14.22
N CYS A 917 -18.21 26.13 15.33
CA CYS A 917 -18.92 25.72 16.53
C CYS A 917 -20.43 25.93 16.33
N ASN A 918 -21.21 24.84 16.38
CA ASN A 918 -22.66 24.94 16.51
C ASN A 918 -22.99 25.16 18.01
N HIS A 919 -23.13 26.41 18.44
CA HIS A 919 -23.30 26.75 19.85
C HIS A 919 -24.59 26.13 20.42
N GLN A 920 -24.46 25.08 21.22
CA GLN A 920 -25.52 24.48 22.02
C GLN A 920 -25.25 24.76 23.50
N TYR A 921 -25.99 25.69 24.10
CA TYR A 921 -25.78 26.16 25.47
C TYR A 921 -26.63 25.39 26.49
N GLU A 922 -25.98 24.83 27.51
CA GLU A 922 -26.64 24.16 28.64
C GLU A 922 -26.52 25.00 29.92
N THR A 923 -27.54 24.93 30.79
CA THR A 923 -27.51 25.67 32.07
C THR A 923 -26.81 24.85 33.15
N VAL A 924 -25.77 25.42 33.74
CA VAL A 924 -25.01 24.84 34.86
C VAL A 924 -25.27 25.63 36.14
N THR A 925 -25.56 24.93 37.23
CA THR A 925 -25.82 25.52 38.56
C THR A 925 -24.80 25.05 39.59
N ASN A 926 -24.01 25.99 40.11
CA ASN A 926 -23.20 25.80 41.31
C ASN A 926 -24.04 26.26 42.51
N LYS A 927 -24.42 25.31 43.39
CA LYS A 927 -25.32 25.59 44.51
C LYS A 927 -24.67 26.50 45.57
N ALA A 928 -25.46 27.42 46.12
CA ALA A 928 -25.05 28.28 47.23
C ALA A 928 -25.00 27.48 48.55
N THR A 929 -24.09 27.86 49.45
CA THR A 929 -23.90 27.22 50.76
C THR A 929 -24.06 28.26 51.88
N ILE A 930 -23.78 27.88 53.13
CA ILE A 930 -23.74 28.83 54.25
C ILE A 930 -22.51 29.77 54.16
N SER A 931 -21.45 29.33 53.47
CA SER A 931 -20.16 30.03 53.45
C SER A 931 -19.94 30.80 52.15
N ASN A 932 -20.43 30.27 51.02
CA ASN A 932 -20.15 30.75 49.66
C ASN A 932 -21.43 30.98 48.86
N ASP A 933 -21.43 32.05 48.05
CA ASP A 933 -22.45 32.27 47.02
C ASP A 933 -22.36 31.18 45.95
N GLY A 934 -23.50 30.85 45.34
CA GLY A 934 -23.60 29.99 44.17
C GLY A 934 -23.77 30.81 42.89
N GLN A 935 -23.88 30.14 41.75
CA GLN A 935 -24.14 30.78 40.46
C GLN A 935 -24.83 29.83 39.48
N THR A 936 -25.66 30.38 38.60
CA THR A 936 -26.13 29.72 37.38
C THR A 936 -25.50 30.38 36.15
N TYR A 937 -25.13 29.62 35.12
CA TYR A 937 -24.63 30.17 33.87
C TYR A 937 -24.92 29.21 32.72
N LYS A 938 -24.95 29.72 31.48
CA LYS A 938 -25.01 28.89 30.28
C LYS A 938 -23.62 28.54 29.83
N LYS A 939 -23.35 27.28 29.52
CA LYS A 939 -22.08 26.77 29.00
C LYS A 939 -22.31 26.03 27.70
N CYS A 940 -21.58 26.36 26.64
CA CYS A 940 -21.64 25.60 25.40
C CYS A 940 -21.07 24.21 25.62
N ALA A 941 -21.86 23.18 25.36
CA ALA A 941 -21.44 21.78 25.53
C ALA A 941 -20.25 21.42 24.61
N THR A 942 -20.12 22.11 23.48
CA THR A 942 -19.17 21.81 22.42
C THR A 942 -17.82 22.53 22.60
N CYS A 943 -17.82 23.85 22.84
CA CYS A 943 -16.58 24.65 22.93
C CYS A 943 -16.26 25.16 24.34
N GLY A 944 -17.16 24.94 25.31
CA GLY A 944 -16.96 25.38 26.69
C GLY A 944 -17.20 26.87 26.94
N ASP A 945 -17.64 27.64 25.93
CA ASP A 945 -17.95 29.06 26.07
C ASP A 945 -19.04 29.31 27.11
N VAL A 946 -18.93 30.38 27.90
CA VAL A 946 -19.82 30.65 29.05
C VAL A 946 -20.52 32.00 28.92
N THR A 947 -21.84 31.99 29.01
CA THR A 947 -22.73 33.16 28.90
C THR A 947 -23.78 33.16 30.05
N ASP A 948 -24.56 34.22 30.21
CA ASP A 948 -25.74 34.29 31.09
C ASP A 948 -25.48 33.96 32.59
N LYS A 949 -24.40 34.51 33.17
CA LYS A 949 -24.05 34.32 34.59
C LYS A 949 -25.01 35.05 35.53
N THR A 950 -25.63 34.34 36.47
CA THR A 950 -26.49 34.86 37.55
C THR A 950 -26.05 34.33 38.91
N VAL A 951 -25.97 35.20 39.93
CA VAL A 951 -25.48 34.83 41.28
C VAL A 951 -26.63 34.33 42.18
N ILE A 952 -26.42 33.21 42.87
CA ILE A 952 -27.29 32.68 43.93
C ILE A 952 -26.67 33.08 45.28
N ALA A 953 -27.38 33.89 46.08
CA ALA A 953 -26.87 34.39 47.35
C ALA A 953 -26.68 33.26 48.39
N LYS A 954 -25.58 33.27 49.15
CA LYS A 954 -25.29 32.32 50.22
C LYS A 954 -26.31 32.37 51.35
N VAL A 955 -26.51 31.27 52.06
CA VAL A 955 -27.42 31.20 53.21
C VAL A 955 -26.77 31.87 54.42
N SER A 956 -27.33 32.98 54.91
CA SER A 956 -26.69 33.80 55.94
C SER A 956 -27.33 33.68 57.32
N ASN A 957 -28.62 33.35 57.40
CA ASN A 957 -29.37 33.31 58.65
C ASN A 957 -30.18 32.02 58.74
N ILE A 958 -29.85 31.19 59.73
CA ILE A 958 -30.60 29.96 60.06
C ILE A 958 -30.80 30.00 61.58
N THR A 959 -32.04 30.24 62.01
CA THR A 959 -32.41 30.48 63.41
C THR A 959 -33.73 29.80 63.78
N LEU A 960 -33.97 29.65 65.10
CA LEU A 960 -35.26 29.19 65.65
C LEU A 960 -36.09 30.39 66.09
N SER A 961 -37.41 30.35 65.87
CA SER A 961 -38.34 31.39 66.35
C SER A 961 -38.40 31.49 67.88
N LYS A 962 -38.01 30.40 68.58
CA LYS A 962 -37.92 30.36 70.03
C LYS A 962 -36.84 29.37 70.49
N ASN A 963 -36.04 29.76 71.48
CA ASN A 963 -34.96 28.94 72.04
C ASN A 963 -35.35 28.21 73.34
N SER A 964 -36.54 28.47 73.89
CA SER A 964 -37.03 27.74 75.06
C SER A 964 -38.56 27.72 75.22
N TYR A 965 -39.07 26.65 75.82
CA TYR A 965 -40.48 26.47 76.19
C TYR A 965 -40.62 26.10 77.66
N THR A 966 -41.81 26.27 78.22
CA THR A 966 -42.18 25.69 79.52
C THR A 966 -42.97 24.43 79.28
N HIS A 967 -42.62 23.33 79.95
CA HIS A 967 -43.28 22.05 79.81
C HIS A 967 -44.78 22.15 80.16
N ASN A 968 -45.61 21.68 79.22
CA ASN A 968 -47.07 21.67 79.32
C ASN A 968 -47.68 20.32 78.90
N GLY A 969 -46.86 19.29 78.65
CA GLY A 969 -47.30 17.96 78.21
C GLY A 969 -47.63 17.82 76.72
N LYS A 970 -47.49 18.87 75.91
CA LYS A 970 -47.67 18.82 74.44
C LYS A 970 -46.34 19.00 73.74
N VAL A 971 -46.20 18.37 72.56
CA VAL A 971 -45.05 18.53 71.65
C VAL A 971 -44.83 20.02 71.36
N GLN A 972 -43.63 20.52 71.60
CA GLN A 972 -43.23 21.90 71.28
C GLN A 972 -42.28 21.88 70.07
N LYS A 973 -42.63 22.53 68.97
CA LYS A 973 -41.77 22.68 67.79
C LYS A 973 -41.53 24.17 67.51
N PRO A 974 -40.29 24.69 67.65
CA PRO A 974 -39.99 26.05 67.19
C PRO A 974 -40.00 26.10 65.67
N ALA A 975 -40.51 27.18 65.09
CA ALA A 975 -40.40 27.39 63.65
C ALA A 975 -38.94 27.68 63.28
N VAL A 976 -38.45 27.10 62.19
CA VAL A 976 -37.13 27.38 61.63
C VAL A 976 -37.25 28.53 60.63
N ILE A 977 -36.36 29.51 60.75
CA ILE A 977 -36.28 30.67 59.87
C ILE A 977 -34.95 30.58 59.12
N VAL A 978 -35.02 30.49 57.78
CA VAL A 978 -33.85 30.46 56.90
C VAL A 978 -33.91 31.65 55.93
N LYS A 979 -32.81 32.41 55.82
CA LYS A 979 -32.64 33.49 54.84
C LYS A 979 -31.30 33.43 54.13
N ASP A 980 -31.28 33.88 52.89
CA ASP A 980 -30.03 34.16 52.16
C ASP A 980 -29.34 35.45 52.64
N SER A 981 -28.16 35.76 52.10
CA SER A 981 -27.35 36.94 52.41
C SER A 981 -27.96 38.25 51.93
N LYS A 982 -28.96 38.19 51.04
CA LYS A 982 -29.74 39.34 50.56
C LYS A 982 -31.05 39.52 51.36
N GLY A 983 -31.30 38.67 52.34
CA GLY A 983 -32.46 38.75 53.23
C GLY A 983 -33.72 38.06 52.71
N LYS A 984 -33.66 37.33 51.59
CA LYS A 984 -34.78 36.54 51.05
C LYS A 984 -35.07 35.37 51.98
N MET A 985 -36.35 35.16 52.30
CA MET A 985 -36.82 33.97 53.02
C MET A 985 -36.73 32.75 52.11
N LEU A 986 -36.10 31.68 52.59
CA LEU A 986 -36.07 30.39 51.89
C LEU A 986 -37.26 29.52 52.34
N GLU A 987 -37.70 28.62 51.46
CA GLU A 987 -38.88 27.79 51.69
C GLU A 987 -38.52 26.36 52.14
N ASN A 988 -39.16 25.89 53.22
CA ASN A 988 -38.99 24.53 53.73
C ASN A 988 -39.70 23.52 52.80
N GLY A 989 -38.99 22.47 52.37
CA GLY A 989 -39.41 21.49 51.38
C GLY A 989 -38.94 21.81 49.94
N THR A 990 -38.53 23.04 49.67
CA THR A 990 -38.04 23.48 48.34
C THR A 990 -36.54 23.81 48.38
N ASP A 991 -36.13 24.65 49.32
CA ASP A 991 -34.75 25.12 49.45
C ASP A 991 -33.97 24.38 50.55
N TYR A 992 -34.69 23.92 51.58
CA TYR A 992 -34.14 23.19 52.71
C TYR A 992 -35.19 22.30 53.36
N THR A 993 -34.76 21.28 54.08
CA THR A 993 -35.60 20.40 54.90
C THR A 993 -35.25 20.53 56.39
N VAL A 994 -36.26 20.49 57.26
CA VAL A 994 -36.07 20.53 58.71
C VAL A 994 -36.39 19.18 59.34
N ILE A 995 -35.43 18.67 60.13
CA ILE A 995 -35.56 17.43 60.90
C ILE A 995 -35.63 17.77 62.38
N TYR A 996 -36.74 17.36 63.01
CA TYR A 996 -36.94 17.47 64.45
C TYR A 996 -36.73 16.12 65.15
N PRO A 997 -36.15 16.10 66.36
CA PRO A 997 -35.97 14.89 67.15
C PRO A 997 -37.29 14.47 67.83
N ASN A 998 -37.38 13.20 68.26
CA ASN A 998 -38.56 12.68 68.97
C ASN A 998 -38.60 13.12 70.45
N GLY A 999 -39.78 13.01 71.07
CA GLY A 999 -39.96 13.19 72.52
C GLY A 999 -40.12 14.63 73.01
N MET A 1000 -40.26 15.62 72.09
CA MET A 1000 -40.37 17.08 72.32
C MET A 1000 -41.59 17.54 73.14
N GLU A 1001 -42.32 16.63 73.76
CA GLU A 1001 -43.26 16.89 74.83
C GLU A 1001 -42.58 16.89 76.21
N ASN A 1002 -41.38 16.31 76.36
CA ASN A 1002 -40.67 16.13 77.63
C ASN A 1002 -39.70 17.28 77.94
N VAL A 1003 -39.33 17.43 79.22
CA VAL A 1003 -38.30 18.38 79.66
C VAL A 1003 -36.92 17.85 79.28
N ASP A 1004 -36.35 18.42 78.21
CA ASP A 1004 -35.02 18.12 77.70
C ASP A 1004 -34.46 19.27 76.83
N GLN A 1005 -33.23 19.12 76.37
CA GLN A 1005 -32.63 19.90 75.29
C GLN A 1005 -32.76 19.14 73.97
N TYR A 1006 -33.35 19.78 72.95
CA TYR A 1006 -33.57 19.18 71.64
C TYR A 1006 -32.73 19.86 70.58
N THR A 1007 -32.19 19.07 69.64
CA THR A 1007 -31.40 19.54 68.50
C THR A 1007 -32.22 19.39 67.22
N VAL A 1008 -32.52 20.51 66.56
CA VAL A 1008 -33.17 20.59 65.24
C VAL A 1008 -32.09 20.67 64.17
N LYS A 1009 -32.16 19.81 63.15
CA LYS A 1009 -31.22 19.82 62.02
C LYS A 1009 -31.90 20.42 60.79
N VAL A 1010 -31.28 21.44 60.21
CA VAL A 1010 -31.69 22.08 58.95
C VAL A 1010 -30.75 21.58 57.86
N ILE A 1011 -31.28 20.95 56.82
CA ILE A 1011 -30.51 20.45 55.68
C ILE A 1011 -30.86 21.33 54.48
N LEU A 1012 -29.89 22.02 53.89
CA LEU A 1012 -30.06 22.72 52.63
C LEU A 1012 -29.91 21.68 51.50
N ASP A 1013 -31.02 21.33 50.86
CA ASP A 1013 -31.11 20.25 49.86
C ASP A 1013 -31.84 20.66 48.58
N GLY A 1014 -32.23 21.94 48.45
CA GLY A 1014 -32.87 22.45 47.25
C GLY A 1014 -32.01 22.45 45.99
N SER A 1015 -32.62 22.70 44.84
CA SER A 1015 -31.94 22.78 43.54
C SER A 1015 -30.81 23.82 43.50
N ASN A 1016 -30.92 24.87 44.31
CA ASN A 1016 -29.96 25.99 44.37
C ASN A 1016 -29.08 26.02 45.62
N TYR A 1017 -29.31 25.14 46.61
CA TYR A 1017 -28.64 25.22 47.91
C TYR A 1017 -28.09 23.86 48.37
N SER A 1018 -26.99 23.89 49.12
CA SER A 1018 -26.41 22.68 49.72
C SER A 1018 -25.76 22.94 51.09
N GLY A 1019 -25.80 21.95 51.99
CA GLY A 1019 -25.17 22.00 53.32
C GLY A 1019 -26.14 21.66 54.46
N SER A 1020 -25.72 21.83 55.72
CA SER A 1020 -26.61 21.64 56.87
C SER A 1020 -26.17 22.44 58.10
N LYS A 1021 -27.10 22.70 59.03
CA LYS A 1021 -26.83 23.35 60.32
C LYS A 1021 -27.74 22.81 61.42
N SER A 1022 -27.19 22.60 62.61
CA SER A 1022 -27.93 22.17 63.80
C SER A 1022 -28.17 23.33 64.76
N LEU A 1023 -29.38 23.41 65.32
CA LEU A 1023 -29.80 24.43 66.29
C LEU A 1023 -30.41 23.73 67.51
N THR A 1024 -30.16 24.25 68.72
CA THR A 1024 -30.67 23.66 69.96
C THR A 1024 -31.70 24.55 70.66
N TYR A 1025 -32.69 23.95 71.31
CA TYR A 1025 -33.65 24.65 72.17
C TYR A 1025 -34.04 23.79 73.38
N ASN A 1026 -34.48 24.44 74.47
CA ASN A 1026 -34.77 23.75 75.74
C ASN A 1026 -36.26 23.74 76.05
N ILE A 1027 -36.79 22.62 76.53
CA ILE A 1027 -38.10 22.58 77.21
C ILE A 1027 -37.83 22.52 78.72
N ASN A 1028 -38.10 23.61 79.42
CA ASN A 1028 -37.82 23.75 80.84
C ASN A 1028 -38.94 23.15 81.71
N PRO A 1029 -38.63 22.64 82.91
CA PRO A 1029 -39.64 22.06 83.80
C PRO A 1029 -40.66 23.10 84.27
N LYS A 1030 -41.88 22.62 84.56
CA LYS A 1030 -42.94 23.46 85.10
C LYS A 1030 -42.58 23.94 86.50
N GLY A 1031 -42.72 25.24 86.76
CA GLY A 1031 -42.39 25.84 88.05
C GLY A 1031 -43.32 25.39 89.17
N THR A 1032 -42.84 25.47 90.42
CA THR A 1032 -43.65 25.21 91.61
C THR A 1032 -44.10 26.51 92.30
N ILE A 1033 -44.98 26.38 93.28
CA ILE A 1033 -45.48 27.47 94.11
C ILE A 1033 -45.25 27.09 95.58
N VAL A 1034 -44.71 28.03 96.37
CA VAL A 1034 -44.59 27.88 97.82
C VAL A 1034 -45.98 27.89 98.44
N SER A 1035 -46.40 26.76 98.99
CA SER A 1035 -47.71 26.61 99.64
C SER A 1035 -47.70 27.24 101.02
N LYS A 1036 -46.73 26.90 101.88
CA LYS A 1036 -46.67 27.34 103.27
C LYS A 1036 -45.23 27.58 103.73
N VAL A 1037 -45.01 28.54 104.63
CA VAL A 1037 -43.74 28.74 105.33
C VAL A 1037 -44.03 28.89 106.82
N THR A 1038 -43.37 28.08 107.65
CA THR A 1038 -43.59 28.05 109.11
C THR A 1038 -42.28 28.37 109.83
N ALA A 1039 -42.33 29.30 110.79
CA ALA A 1039 -41.16 29.72 111.56
C ALA A 1039 -40.73 28.71 112.63
N ALA A 1040 -39.41 28.60 112.87
CA ALA A 1040 -38.76 27.85 113.94
C ALA A 1040 -37.75 28.74 114.69
N LYS A 1041 -37.25 28.31 115.87
CA LYS A 1041 -36.37 29.11 116.75
C LYS A 1041 -35.12 29.67 116.04
N SER A 1042 -34.36 28.82 115.37
CA SER A 1042 -33.19 29.20 114.56
C SER A 1042 -33.36 28.83 113.09
N GLY A 1043 -34.55 29.04 112.51
CA GLY A 1043 -34.85 28.57 111.16
C GLY A 1043 -36.30 28.72 110.69
N PHE A 1044 -36.62 28.14 109.54
CA PHE A 1044 -38.00 27.98 109.06
C PHE A 1044 -38.16 26.71 108.22
N LYS A 1045 -39.39 26.20 108.12
CA LYS A 1045 -39.76 25.12 107.20
C LYS A 1045 -40.59 25.70 106.06
N VAL A 1046 -40.14 25.49 104.84
CA VAL A 1046 -40.87 25.88 103.62
C VAL A 1046 -41.47 24.63 102.96
N ILE A 1047 -42.72 24.74 102.51
CA ILE A 1047 -43.48 23.69 101.83
C ILE A 1047 -43.94 24.24 100.47
N TRP A 1048 -43.87 23.43 99.42
CA TRP A 1048 -44.28 23.78 98.06
C TRP A 1048 -45.11 22.68 97.39
N ARG A 1049 -45.78 23.01 96.29
CA ARG A 1049 -46.58 22.04 95.54
C ARG A 1049 -45.68 21.06 94.79
N LYS A 1050 -45.95 19.77 94.90
CA LYS A 1050 -45.30 18.73 94.09
C LYS A 1050 -45.52 19.02 92.59
N GLN A 1051 -44.55 18.69 91.75
CA GLN A 1051 -44.65 18.79 90.29
C GLN A 1051 -44.58 17.38 89.70
N ASP A 1052 -44.91 17.26 88.43
CA ASP A 1052 -44.94 16.00 87.70
C ASP A 1052 -43.56 15.31 87.62
N LYS A 1053 -43.53 14.12 87.01
CA LYS A 1053 -42.32 13.31 86.83
C LYS A 1053 -41.25 13.99 85.95
N GLN A 1054 -41.56 15.09 85.26
CA GLN A 1054 -40.59 15.90 84.49
C GLN A 1054 -39.82 16.88 85.38
N THR A 1055 -39.93 16.76 86.71
CA THR A 1055 -39.08 17.45 87.69
C THR A 1055 -38.22 16.42 88.43
N THR A 1056 -36.90 16.62 88.51
CA THR A 1056 -35.99 15.77 89.31
C THR A 1056 -35.97 16.22 90.77
N GLY A 1057 -35.98 17.54 91.01
CA GLY A 1057 -35.93 18.10 92.35
C GLY A 1057 -36.26 19.59 92.36
N TYR A 1058 -36.08 20.18 93.54
CA TYR A 1058 -36.36 21.59 93.76
C TYR A 1058 -35.14 22.31 94.28
N GLU A 1059 -35.02 23.57 93.93
CA GLU A 1059 -34.07 24.47 94.55
C GLU A 1059 -34.83 25.50 95.37
N VAL A 1060 -34.52 25.55 96.66
CA VAL A 1060 -35.03 26.54 97.60
C VAL A 1060 -33.98 27.63 97.70
N GLN A 1061 -34.34 28.86 97.37
CA GLN A 1061 -33.50 30.02 97.62
C GLN A 1061 -34.09 30.85 98.74
N TYR A 1062 -33.25 31.25 99.69
CA TYR A 1062 -33.64 32.15 100.75
C TYR A 1062 -32.64 33.29 100.96
N SER A 1063 -33.12 34.43 101.42
CA SER A 1063 -32.29 35.62 101.69
C SER A 1063 -32.94 36.49 102.76
N ALA A 1064 -32.16 37.33 103.42
CA ALA A 1064 -32.70 38.43 104.23
C ALA A 1064 -33.25 39.58 103.34
N SER A 1065 -32.98 39.58 102.03
CA SER A 1065 -33.49 40.54 101.05
C SER A 1065 -34.62 39.97 100.20
N SER A 1066 -35.68 40.74 99.98
CA SER A 1066 -36.85 40.36 99.17
C SER A 1066 -36.57 40.17 97.68
N ASN A 1067 -35.55 40.85 97.14
CA ASN A 1067 -35.18 40.76 95.72
C ASN A 1067 -34.13 39.69 95.41
N PHE A 1068 -33.64 38.97 96.43
CA PHE A 1068 -32.62 37.93 96.30
C PHE A 1068 -31.30 38.36 95.63
N LYS A 1069 -31.01 39.66 95.51
CA LYS A 1069 -29.76 40.14 94.85
C LYS A 1069 -28.51 40.08 95.75
N LYS A 1070 -28.65 40.06 97.09
CA LYS A 1070 -27.53 39.99 98.05
C LYS A 1070 -27.78 38.95 99.15
N ARG A 1071 -26.71 38.32 99.65
CA ARG A 1071 -26.71 37.35 100.77
C ARG A 1071 -27.77 36.23 100.65
N ASN A 1072 -28.07 35.80 99.42
CA ASN A 1072 -28.96 34.68 99.18
C ASN A 1072 -28.19 33.35 99.36
N LYS A 1073 -28.89 32.30 99.76
CA LYS A 1073 -28.37 30.93 99.81
C LYS A 1073 -29.37 30.02 99.11
N THR A 1074 -28.87 29.05 98.37
CA THR A 1074 -29.68 28.01 97.75
C THR A 1074 -29.46 26.68 98.45
N VAL A 1075 -30.53 25.89 98.54
CA VAL A 1075 -30.51 24.53 99.08
C VAL A 1075 -31.33 23.65 98.16
N LEU A 1076 -30.75 22.52 97.75
CA LEU A 1076 -31.41 21.56 96.90
C LEU A 1076 -32.24 20.57 97.70
N ALA A 1077 -33.46 20.34 97.24
CA ALA A 1077 -34.27 19.18 97.55
C ALA A 1077 -34.13 18.19 96.38
N ARG A 1078 -33.23 17.22 96.55
CA ARG A 1078 -32.68 16.41 95.45
C ARG A 1078 -33.62 15.33 94.88
N LYS A 1079 -34.84 15.20 95.44
CA LYS A 1079 -35.87 14.27 94.97
C LYS A 1079 -37.18 15.02 94.80
N ASN A 1080 -37.91 14.75 93.73
CA ASN A 1080 -39.24 15.32 93.46
C ASN A 1080 -40.30 14.96 94.52
N SER A 1081 -40.09 13.89 95.28
CA SER A 1081 -40.94 13.55 96.43
C SER A 1081 -40.78 14.52 97.62
N ILE A 1082 -39.69 15.29 97.67
CA ILE A 1082 -39.44 16.25 98.75
C ILE A 1082 -40.22 17.54 98.45
N THR A 1083 -41.33 17.72 99.14
CA THR A 1083 -42.20 18.92 99.03
C THR A 1083 -42.03 19.91 100.17
N SER A 1084 -41.07 19.66 101.07
CA SER A 1084 -40.72 20.61 102.13
C SER A 1084 -39.24 20.54 102.50
N LYS A 1085 -38.70 21.64 103.01
CA LYS A 1085 -37.33 21.71 103.54
C LYS A 1085 -37.28 22.62 104.76
N SER A 1086 -36.63 22.12 105.81
CA SER A 1086 -36.26 22.92 106.97
C SER A 1086 -34.91 23.58 106.72
N ILE A 1087 -34.85 24.90 106.89
CA ILE A 1087 -33.64 25.71 106.90
C ILE A 1087 -33.37 26.07 108.35
N SER A 1088 -32.22 25.68 108.88
CA SER A 1088 -31.81 25.89 110.27
C SER A 1088 -30.52 26.74 110.35
N LYS A 1089 -30.06 27.03 111.57
CA LYS A 1089 -28.87 27.87 111.85
C LYS A 1089 -29.01 29.31 111.30
N LEU A 1090 -30.24 29.83 111.30
CA LEU A 1090 -30.53 31.22 110.98
C LEU A 1090 -30.62 32.06 112.26
N ILE A 1091 -30.38 33.36 112.13
CA ILE A 1091 -30.46 34.31 113.24
C ILE A 1091 -31.90 34.35 113.76
N ALA A 1092 -32.09 34.18 115.07
CA ALA A 1092 -33.39 34.26 115.73
C ALA A 1092 -34.01 35.66 115.58
N LYS A 1093 -35.35 35.76 115.53
CA LYS A 1093 -36.12 37.00 115.30
C LYS A 1093 -35.84 37.77 114.00
N LYS A 1094 -35.17 37.18 113.01
CA LYS A 1094 -34.87 37.85 111.73
C LYS A 1094 -35.83 37.42 110.62
N LYS A 1095 -36.25 38.38 109.78
CA LYS A 1095 -37.11 38.15 108.61
C LYS A 1095 -36.29 37.63 107.44
N TYR A 1096 -36.78 36.56 106.81
CA TYR A 1096 -36.20 35.93 105.62
C TYR A 1096 -37.27 35.79 104.53
N TYR A 1097 -36.86 35.90 103.27
CA TYR A 1097 -37.65 35.63 102.08
C TYR A 1097 -37.20 34.32 101.46
N VAL A 1098 -38.14 33.50 101.03
CA VAL A 1098 -37.88 32.19 100.41
C VAL A 1098 -38.70 32.04 99.12
N ARG A 1099 -38.06 31.50 98.08
CA ARG A 1099 -38.69 31.12 96.82
C ARG A 1099 -38.17 29.75 96.38
N VAL A 1100 -38.95 29.05 95.58
CA VAL A 1100 -38.62 27.69 95.13
C VAL A 1100 -38.76 27.60 93.63
N ARG A 1101 -37.82 26.94 92.96
CA ARG A 1101 -37.95 26.56 91.54
C ARG A 1101 -37.78 25.06 91.39
N THR A 1102 -38.29 24.52 90.30
CA THR A 1102 -38.04 23.13 89.93
C THR A 1102 -36.81 23.05 89.06
N TYR A 1103 -36.17 21.88 89.07
CA TYR A 1103 -35.17 21.55 88.08
C TYR A 1103 -35.32 20.10 87.64
N LYS A 1104 -34.91 19.83 86.39
CA LYS A 1104 -34.71 18.48 85.88
C LYS A 1104 -33.25 18.31 85.51
N ILE A 1105 -32.67 17.19 85.92
CA ILE A 1105 -31.36 16.76 85.44
C ILE A 1105 -31.57 16.09 84.10
N ILE A 1106 -30.85 16.56 83.09
CA ILE A 1106 -30.83 16.02 81.73
C ILE A 1106 -29.39 15.69 81.34
N LYS A 1107 -29.22 14.92 80.27
CA LYS A 1107 -27.91 14.60 79.69
C LYS A 1107 -27.67 15.50 78.49
N VAL A 1108 -26.71 16.42 78.60
CA VAL A 1108 -26.24 17.24 77.47
C VAL A 1108 -24.79 16.85 77.21
N ASN A 1109 -24.49 16.37 76.00
CA ASN A 1109 -23.15 15.90 75.62
C ASN A 1109 -22.53 14.90 76.62
N GLY A 1110 -23.35 14.00 77.19
CA GLY A 1110 -22.90 13.00 78.17
C GLY A 1110 -22.82 13.48 79.63
N GLU A 1111 -22.89 14.79 79.88
CA GLU A 1111 -22.81 15.38 81.22
C GLU A 1111 -24.19 15.72 81.81
N ASN A 1112 -24.29 15.68 83.15
CA ASN A 1112 -25.53 16.02 83.85
C ASN A 1112 -25.72 17.55 83.90
N ALA A 1113 -26.61 18.08 83.08
CA ALA A 1113 -27.03 19.48 83.12
C ALA A 1113 -28.37 19.64 83.84
N LYS A 1114 -28.62 20.81 84.44
CA LYS A 1114 -29.91 21.13 85.10
C LYS A 1114 -30.67 22.17 84.29
N LEU A 1115 -31.84 21.80 83.77
CA LEU A 1115 -32.82 22.78 83.29
C LEU A 1115 -33.67 23.24 84.46
N TYR A 1116 -33.76 24.55 84.64
CA TYR A 1116 -34.48 25.17 85.74
C TYR A 1116 -35.77 25.82 85.26
N SER A 1117 -36.82 25.72 86.06
CA SER A 1117 -37.98 26.59 85.89
C SER A 1117 -37.65 28.02 86.33
N ASN A 1118 -38.55 28.94 86.00
CA ASN A 1118 -38.62 30.23 86.68
C ASN A 1118 -38.85 30.04 88.19
N TRP A 1119 -38.36 31.00 88.98
CA TRP A 1119 -38.58 31.03 90.42
C TRP A 1119 -40.05 31.27 90.76
N SER A 1120 -40.55 30.60 91.81
CA SER A 1120 -41.86 30.93 92.38
C SER A 1120 -41.88 32.37 92.89
N LYS A 1121 -43.09 32.92 93.06
CA LYS A 1121 -43.28 34.10 93.91
C LYS A 1121 -42.69 33.84 95.30
N ALA A 1122 -41.99 34.83 95.86
CA ALA A 1122 -41.33 34.72 97.15
C ALA A 1122 -42.32 34.88 98.32
N LYS A 1123 -42.10 34.15 99.41
CA LYS A 1123 -42.83 34.33 100.68
C LYS A 1123 -41.85 34.71 101.79
N SER A 1124 -42.31 35.48 102.78
CA SER A 1124 -41.48 35.87 103.92
C SER A 1124 -41.84 35.12 105.21
N VAL A 1125 -40.89 34.96 106.12
CA VAL A 1125 -41.05 34.37 107.45
C VAL A 1125 -40.07 34.99 108.43
N THR A 1126 -40.48 35.18 109.69
CA THR A 1126 -39.61 35.67 110.78
C THR A 1126 -39.34 34.51 111.75
N THR A 1127 -38.08 34.23 112.08
CA THR A 1127 -37.68 33.14 113.00
C THR A 1127 -38.15 33.40 114.44
N LYS A 1128 -38.44 32.35 115.23
CA LYS A 1128 -39.01 32.45 116.60
C LYS A 1128 -37.95 32.75 117.67
N LYS A 1129 -38.39 33.07 118.90
CA LYS A 1129 -37.53 33.37 120.07
C LYS A 1129 -36.77 32.13 120.55
#